data_AF-A0A0W0XL97-F1
#
_entry.id   AF-A0A0W0XL97-F1
#
_cell.length_a   1.000
_cell.length_b   1.000
_cell.length_c   1.000
_cell.angle_alpha   90.00
_cell.angle_beta   90.00
_cell.angle_gamma   90.00
#
_symmetry.space_group_name_H-M   'P 1'
#
loop_
_entity.id
_entity.type
_entity.pdbx_description
1 polymer ?
#
loop_
_entity_poly.entity_id
_entity_poly.type
_entity_poly.pdbx_seq_one_letter_code
_entity_poly.pdbx_strand_id
1 'polypeptide(L)'
;MIFRDIIRLVVQQNEKKASKEEPAVLETLIATFSKDQTLLLATAYHLYDKGRDEIPKFRHELLNGLLVYPEISLGIYNALLAPDDEPKIEIEVTGLNDVKEIKTEINRFNLLETFLGLENFRRGLETLNSQSDSILHLLVRKDRPHTKVMGLLLGYLPGITNLPNKNGNPPYLDSVIYKKQWAIASFNLSTAAVIKDAKNLKGEDARALAGNDESLQLLISRIPLEPIGLLSPRQSGPGFLYDSYPSLFPASGDHLSVCSSSSSNSFTSSLSASFSSSTSSFTSSPLNSQRSNEPDSELPSARSDMSCDSSAEIVYEAESEPVKELYSWMKNDPATIYQEFERLLQTDKAAIGKSLQEFFNKVEVKDKSKLFSDLFVLFDKHNYAVEYFNELRLCAQKQYDKLQKINNDAMLNMMFQLVTQLKAHDASKELTSTAYHLMLKRMSGEKLSPTEIKRQMHLREALFILTSKGNKSTNWQDEFDIILSRVTGLQALYSQSEILDGLNAMYSKFDNRQIFAAYLILFQLIVYNPNDFFINGPLVEKAKNLIDRGFEKGAKPSFAQKRIRRLLGNLIAANQKFYTDPLVEHFDSLNQWFEQRESTKSFDELVTRGIKQKERLILKSKLRCVDTRQEQSACEKTAELIAQEMRVCMVSYYKQVPLQTLYNYKPPKEGESPSPESIEVSRKISEFNTLTHYFLKKIFDNPDKMLPSLELLFSVGRALCSLGGEKYPDLNHLMAILGVYSNEHVSRLTRHFDALSDESSKIMSEISKITDRRAGFAEMTNVANEYKTTLFFLGRIMTRLSASKEVPKETEPDSVFPHKGDGNKLLEHCEVIGKVLLPILKLKLLVRFYPQISQTNFRQSILASSFDVDAAALDELSHELEHLKDKPVTLKARGSLISFLNQLDKYLRLSYVPNIKSAGKKIKIPEIRDFLVKWFNEKIESMENELGSKPASITQLVEDAKTLHSLLVQILERLRKVILIYYKDSSSVSFLGKRYNPIVQTYKIKNKLDRFIAKTREYLEPDAISSGSSVSGSALTRNLVGEETVSNTDSPRENTGSETQRASRRNSGFFRMRLKKESTILPPPEYGDSADTLVFEQS
;
A
#
# COMPACT_ATOMS: atom_id res chain seq x y z
N MET A 1 -57.94 -4.32 50.47
CA MET A 1 -58.60 -3.43 49.48
C MET A 1 -58.35 -4.02 48.12
N ILE A 2 -59.36 -4.07 47.27
CA ILE A 2 -59.23 -4.46 45.87
C ILE A 2 -58.83 -3.20 45.07
N PHE A 3 -58.23 -3.34 43.89
CA PHE A 3 -57.81 -2.24 43.00
C PHE A 3 -58.85 -1.11 42.87
N ARG A 4 -60.12 -1.51 42.73
CA ARG A 4 -61.28 -0.62 42.60
C ARG A 4 -61.49 0.26 43.84
N ASP A 5 -61.18 -0.22 45.03
CA ASP A 5 -61.33 0.52 46.29
C ASP A 5 -60.22 1.57 46.43
N ILE A 6 -59.00 1.24 45.99
CA ILE A 6 -57.86 2.17 46.00
C ILE A 6 -58.13 3.31 45.01
N ILE A 7 -58.51 3.00 43.77
CA ILE A 7 -58.88 4.02 42.78
C ILE A 7 -60.11 4.82 43.25
N ARG A 8 -61.11 4.22 43.91
CA ARG A 8 -62.24 4.99 44.47
C ARG A 8 -61.85 5.91 45.63
N LEU A 9 -60.96 5.49 46.53
CA LEU A 9 -60.46 6.37 47.59
C LEU A 9 -59.65 7.53 47.04
N VAL A 10 -58.79 7.27 46.06
CA VAL A 10 -57.94 8.30 45.42
C VAL A 10 -58.75 9.25 44.53
N VAL A 11 -59.75 8.75 43.80
CA VAL A 11 -60.46 9.52 42.76
C VAL A 11 -61.81 10.06 43.23
N GLN A 12 -62.58 9.37 44.09
CA GLN A 12 -63.92 9.81 44.50
C GLN A 12 -64.01 10.51 45.85
N GLN A 13 -63.20 10.16 46.86
CA GLN A 13 -63.29 10.87 48.16
C GLN A 13 -62.65 12.26 48.14
N ASN A 14 -61.87 12.59 47.11
CA ASN A 14 -60.94 13.72 47.15
C ASN A 14 -61.00 14.72 45.99
N GLU A 15 -62.11 14.83 45.26
CA GLU A 15 -62.37 16.01 44.41
C GLU A 15 -62.34 17.35 45.19
N LYS A 16 -62.44 17.33 46.54
CA LYS A 16 -62.50 18.56 47.36
C LYS A 16 -61.62 18.60 48.62
N LYS A 17 -60.88 17.55 48.98
CA LYS A 17 -60.06 17.51 50.21
C LYS A 17 -58.55 17.37 50.00
N ALA A 18 -58.10 16.80 48.88
CA ALA A 18 -56.67 16.68 48.53
C ALA A 18 -55.90 18.01 48.28
N SER A 19 -56.48 19.18 48.59
CA SER A 19 -55.85 20.48 48.32
C SER A 19 -55.11 21.11 49.50
N LYS A 20 -55.23 20.60 50.75
CA LYS A 20 -54.55 21.21 51.92
C LYS A 20 -54.00 20.26 52.98
N GLU A 21 -54.49 19.05 53.10
CA GLU A 21 -53.85 17.97 53.85
C GLU A 21 -53.92 16.76 52.93
N GLU A 22 -52.78 16.22 52.46
CA GLU A 22 -52.64 14.85 51.92
C GLU A 22 -51.25 14.41 51.40
N PRO A 23 -50.12 14.78 52.06
CA PRO A 23 -49.02 13.81 52.16
C PRO A 23 -49.59 12.44 52.54
N ALA A 24 -50.52 12.40 53.49
CA ALA A 24 -51.23 11.20 53.94
C ALA A 24 -51.86 10.32 52.83
N VAL A 25 -52.45 10.85 51.74
CA VAL A 25 -53.02 9.99 50.67
C VAL A 25 -51.97 9.56 49.66
N LEU A 26 -50.99 10.41 49.36
CA LEU A 26 -49.86 9.98 48.54
C LEU A 26 -49.01 8.93 49.28
N GLU A 27 -48.78 9.12 50.58
CA GLU A 27 -48.19 8.17 51.52
C GLU A 27 -49.05 6.91 51.65
N THR A 28 -50.39 7.01 51.69
CA THR A 28 -51.28 5.84 51.70
C THR A 28 -51.16 5.07 50.38
N LEU A 29 -51.07 5.75 49.24
CA LEU A 29 -50.82 5.11 47.94
C LEU A 29 -49.44 4.45 47.90
N ILE A 30 -48.39 5.15 48.28
CA ILE A 30 -47.02 4.63 48.36
C ILE A 30 -46.97 3.42 49.30
N ALA A 31 -47.57 3.50 50.49
CA ALA A 31 -47.65 2.40 51.46
C ALA A 31 -48.53 1.23 51.01
N THR A 32 -49.47 1.46 50.09
CA THR A 32 -50.32 0.42 49.49
C THR A 32 -49.59 -0.27 48.33
N PHE A 33 -49.02 0.50 47.40
CA PHE A 33 -48.25 -0.01 46.25
C PHE A 33 -46.91 -0.63 46.66
N SER A 34 -46.31 -0.19 47.77
CA SER A 34 -45.14 -0.86 48.37
C SER A 34 -45.44 -2.30 48.81
N LYS A 35 -46.72 -2.64 49.02
CA LYS A 35 -47.15 -4.00 49.39
C LYS A 35 -47.56 -4.86 48.20
N ASP A 36 -47.78 -4.27 47.03
CA ASP A 36 -48.14 -4.98 45.80
C ASP A 36 -47.58 -4.29 44.55
N GLN A 37 -46.42 -4.80 44.09
CA GLN A 37 -45.71 -4.29 42.92
C GLN A 37 -46.41 -4.64 41.60
N THR A 38 -47.17 -5.73 41.55
CA THR A 38 -47.98 -6.12 40.38
C THR A 38 -49.12 -5.13 40.20
N LEU A 39 -49.78 -4.76 41.31
CA LEU A 39 -50.80 -3.74 41.34
C LEU A 39 -50.24 -2.35 40.99
N LEU A 40 -49.02 -2.03 41.45
CA LEU A 40 -48.34 -0.79 41.08
C LEU A 40 -48.06 -0.74 39.57
N LEU A 41 -47.49 -1.81 38.99
CA LEU A 41 -47.22 -1.88 37.55
C LEU A 41 -48.52 -1.81 36.74
N ALA A 42 -49.57 -2.52 37.17
CA ALA A 42 -50.88 -2.42 36.55
C ALA A 42 -51.46 -0.99 36.63
N THR A 43 -51.27 -0.28 37.76
CA THR A 43 -51.67 1.13 37.91
C THR A 43 -50.88 2.04 36.97
N ALA A 44 -49.56 1.93 36.96
CA ALA A 44 -48.68 2.76 36.16
C ALA A 44 -48.89 2.53 34.65
N TYR A 45 -49.04 1.27 34.25
CA TYR A 45 -49.45 0.91 32.89
C TYR A 45 -50.83 1.47 32.56
N HIS A 46 -51.83 1.35 33.44
CA HIS A 46 -53.17 1.89 33.19
C HIS A 46 -53.20 3.42 33.06
N LEU A 47 -52.45 4.14 33.91
CA LEU A 47 -52.31 5.60 33.85
C LEU A 47 -51.54 6.06 32.59
N TYR A 48 -50.62 5.25 32.09
CA TYR A 48 -49.88 5.49 30.85
C TYR A 48 -50.72 5.20 29.60
N ASP A 49 -51.34 4.02 29.55
CA ASP A 49 -52.04 3.47 28.38
C ASP A 49 -53.41 4.12 28.16
N LYS A 50 -54.22 4.25 29.23
CA LYS A 50 -55.50 5.01 29.19
C LYS A 50 -55.34 6.51 29.44
N GLY A 51 -54.11 7.02 29.34
CA GLY A 51 -53.78 8.44 29.38
C GLY A 51 -54.05 9.19 28.07
N ARG A 52 -54.64 8.53 27.04
CA ARG A 52 -54.90 9.14 25.73
C ARG A 52 -56.31 9.71 25.55
N ASP A 53 -57.31 9.19 26.26
CA ASP A 53 -58.73 9.52 26.02
C ASP A 53 -59.32 10.39 27.15
N GLU A 54 -59.76 11.59 26.76
CA GLU A 54 -60.58 12.64 27.43
C GLU A 54 -60.29 13.06 28.89
N ILE A 55 -59.51 12.32 29.68
CA ILE A 55 -58.94 12.78 30.96
C ILE A 55 -57.40 12.58 30.92
N PRO A 56 -56.68 13.23 29.98
CA PRO A 56 -55.33 12.82 29.61
C PRO A 56 -54.30 13.49 30.53
N LYS A 57 -54.45 14.82 30.68
CA LYS A 57 -53.46 15.68 31.34
C LYS A 57 -53.31 15.33 32.80
N PHE A 58 -54.42 15.24 33.56
CA PHE A 58 -54.37 14.87 34.97
C PHE A 58 -53.79 13.47 35.20
N ARG A 59 -54.04 12.48 34.33
CA ARG A 59 -53.47 11.13 34.48
C ARG A 59 -52.00 11.06 34.14
N HIS A 60 -51.54 11.80 33.12
CA HIS A 60 -50.13 11.83 32.76
C HIS A 60 -49.32 12.78 33.66
N GLU A 61 -49.91 13.86 34.18
CA GLU A 61 -49.34 14.70 35.24
C GLU A 61 -49.33 13.97 36.58
N LEU A 62 -50.35 13.14 36.90
CA LEU A 62 -50.34 12.25 38.05
C LEU A 62 -49.30 11.14 37.88
N LEU A 63 -49.20 10.49 36.72
CA LEU A 63 -48.16 9.48 36.49
C LEU A 63 -46.78 10.11 36.55
N ASN A 64 -46.50 11.21 35.83
CA ASN A 64 -45.21 11.89 35.93
C ASN A 64 -44.94 12.40 37.34
N GLY A 65 -45.97 12.90 38.05
CA GLY A 65 -45.88 13.31 39.45
C GLY A 65 -45.59 12.15 40.40
N LEU A 66 -46.10 10.95 40.12
CA LEU A 66 -45.76 9.71 40.82
C LEU A 66 -44.34 9.25 40.46
N LEU A 67 -43.93 9.31 39.19
CA LEU A 67 -42.60 8.91 38.71
C LEU A 67 -41.48 9.89 39.14
N VAL A 68 -41.83 11.12 39.51
CA VAL A 68 -40.94 12.06 40.22
C VAL A 68 -40.49 11.51 41.58
N TYR A 69 -41.26 10.59 42.19
CA TYR A 69 -40.83 9.84 43.37
C TYR A 69 -40.04 8.59 42.94
N PRO A 70 -38.74 8.48 43.27
CA PRO A 70 -37.88 7.37 42.82
C PRO A 70 -38.37 5.99 43.25
N GLU A 71 -39.06 5.88 44.39
CA GLU A 71 -39.63 4.63 44.92
C GLU A 71 -40.63 4.00 43.94
N ILE A 72 -41.39 4.84 43.24
CA ILE A 72 -42.41 4.41 42.29
C ILE A 72 -41.75 3.98 40.98
N SER A 73 -40.80 4.79 40.46
CA SER A 73 -40.00 4.43 39.28
C SER A 73 -39.23 3.11 39.49
N LEU A 74 -38.63 2.92 40.66
CA LEU A 74 -37.94 1.70 41.05
C LEU A 74 -38.89 0.52 41.26
N GLY A 75 -40.09 0.75 41.83
CA GLY A 75 -41.14 -0.26 41.98
C GLY A 75 -41.61 -0.82 40.63
N ILE A 76 -41.84 0.06 39.66
CA ILE A 76 -42.20 -0.30 38.28
C ILE A 76 -41.04 -1.06 37.60
N TYR A 77 -39.80 -0.58 37.74
CA TYR A 77 -38.63 -1.29 37.21
C TYR A 77 -38.51 -2.71 37.78
N ASN A 78 -38.67 -2.88 39.09
CA ASN A 78 -38.59 -4.19 39.75
C ASN A 78 -39.71 -5.14 39.30
N ALA A 79 -40.93 -4.63 39.10
CA ALA A 79 -42.04 -5.42 38.56
C ALA A 79 -41.81 -5.87 37.11
N LEU A 80 -41.00 -5.15 36.33
CA LEU A 80 -40.56 -5.53 34.99
C LEU A 80 -39.29 -6.42 34.99
N LEU A 81 -38.63 -6.58 36.14
CA LEU A 81 -37.36 -7.30 36.26
C LEU A 81 -37.57 -8.81 36.50
N ALA A 82 -37.89 -9.52 35.43
CA ALA A 82 -37.98 -10.98 35.39
C ALA A 82 -36.81 -11.61 34.56
N PRO A 83 -36.65 -12.95 34.52
CA PRO A 83 -35.56 -13.65 33.82
C PRO A 83 -35.59 -13.49 32.28
N ASP A 84 -34.45 -13.38 31.60
CA ASP A 84 -34.37 -12.98 30.16
C ASP A 84 -35.14 -13.89 29.16
N ASP A 85 -35.54 -15.08 29.61
CA ASP A 85 -36.30 -16.14 28.97
C ASP A 85 -37.85 -15.99 29.03
N GLU A 86 -38.37 -15.08 29.86
CA GLU A 86 -39.82 -14.80 30.00
C GLU A 86 -40.20 -13.39 29.49
N PRO A 87 -40.07 -13.09 28.18
CA PRO A 87 -40.14 -11.72 27.65
C PRO A 87 -41.52 -11.04 27.78
N LYS A 88 -42.57 -11.77 28.14
CA LYS A 88 -43.94 -11.27 28.28
C LYS A 88 -44.38 -11.23 29.74
N ILE A 89 -45.21 -10.26 30.09
CA ILE A 89 -45.92 -10.16 31.36
C ILE A 89 -47.43 -10.03 31.09
N GLU A 90 -48.25 -10.78 31.82
CA GLU A 90 -49.70 -10.57 31.86
C GLU A 90 -50.01 -9.44 32.84
N ILE A 91 -50.76 -8.43 32.39
CA ILE A 91 -51.31 -7.38 33.25
C ILE A 91 -52.83 -7.51 33.25
N GLU A 92 -53.40 -7.71 34.44
CA GLU A 92 -54.85 -7.69 34.67
C GLU A 92 -55.34 -6.26 34.85
N VAL A 93 -56.24 -5.81 33.96
CA VAL A 93 -56.83 -4.48 34.02
C VAL A 93 -58.34 -4.63 34.23
N THR A 94 -58.83 -4.23 35.40
CA THR A 94 -60.26 -4.27 35.72
C THR A 94 -61.02 -3.09 35.11
N GLY A 95 -62.15 -3.38 34.46
CA GLY A 95 -63.09 -2.36 34.00
C GLY A 95 -63.82 -1.69 35.17
N LEU A 96 -63.90 -0.35 35.17
CA LEU A 96 -64.45 0.42 36.29
C LEU A 96 -65.93 0.12 36.61
N ASN A 97 -66.70 -0.34 35.61
CA ASN A 97 -68.16 -0.50 35.69
C ASN A 97 -68.69 -1.92 35.44
N ASP A 98 -67.90 -2.85 34.90
CA ASP A 98 -68.36 -4.22 34.61
C ASP A 98 -67.33 -5.29 35.00
N VAL A 99 -67.84 -6.44 35.46
CA VAL A 99 -67.12 -7.47 36.23
C VAL A 99 -66.27 -8.41 35.35
N LYS A 100 -65.85 -7.97 34.16
CA LYS A 100 -64.95 -8.75 33.28
C LYS A 100 -63.54 -8.16 33.32
N GLU A 101 -62.67 -8.89 34.00
CA GLU A 101 -61.21 -8.70 33.96
C GLU A 101 -60.68 -8.98 32.54
N ILE A 102 -59.84 -8.08 32.04
CA ILE A 102 -59.15 -8.26 30.77
C ILE A 102 -57.66 -8.40 31.08
N LYS A 103 -57.13 -9.59 30.78
CA LYS A 103 -55.69 -9.89 30.80
C LYS A 103 -55.07 -9.45 29.48
N THR A 104 -54.00 -8.67 29.54
CA THR A 104 -53.24 -8.25 28.36
C THR A 104 -51.78 -8.68 28.51
N GLU A 105 -51.27 -9.49 27.57
CA GLU A 105 -49.85 -9.84 27.51
C GLU A 105 -49.03 -8.73 26.84
N ILE A 106 -47.96 -8.27 27.49
CA ILE A 106 -47.10 -7.19 26.97
C ILE A 106 -45.63 -7.60 27.05
N ASN A 107 -44.82 -7.24 26.04
CA ASN A 107 -43.38 -7.48 26.09
C ASN A 107 -42.71 -6.51 27.07
N ARG A 108 -42.16 -7.05 28.16
CA ARG A 108 -41.65 -6.26 29.28
C ARG A 108 -40.36 -5.48 28.93
N PHE A 109 -39.56 -5.94 27.97
CA PHE A 109 -38.35 -5.23 27.55
C PHE A 109 -38.71 -3.96 26.77
N ASN A 110 -39.67 -4.07 25.84
CA ASN A 110 -40.18 -2.93 25.08
C ASN A 110 -40.88 -1.93 26.03
N LEU A 111 -41.62 -2.42 27.02
CA LEU A 111 -42.27 -1.57 28.02
C LEU A 111 -41.24 -0.87 28.92
N LEU A 112 -40.17 -1.56 29.34
CA LEU A 112 -39.06 -0.95 30.08
C LEU A 112 -38.32 0.10 29.24
N GLU A 113 -37.99 -0.19 27.97
CA GLU A 113 -37.38 0.78 27.06
C GLU A 113 -38.28 2.01 26.85
N THR A 114 -39.60 1.79 26.76
CA THR A 114 -40.60 2.88 26.67
C THR A 114 -40.62 3.76 27.92
N PHE A 115 -40.59 3.18 29.12
CA PHE A 115 -40.49 3.97 30.35
C PHE A 115 -39.13 4.66 30.49
N LEU A 116 -38.02 4.03 30.08
CA LEU A 116 -36.71 4.67 29.92
C LEU A 116 -36.70 5.77 28.85
N GLY A 117 -37.74 5.91 28.03
CA GLY A 117 -37.98 7.08 27.19
C GLY A 117 -38.42 8.33 27.97
N LEU A 118 -39.14 8.16 29.09
CA LEU A 118 -39.66 9.27 29.90
C LEU A 118 -38.59 9.86 30.82
N GLU A 119 -38.46 11.18 30.80
CA GLU A 119 -37.35 11.86 31.50
C GLU A 119 -37.43 11.72 33.02
N ASN A 120 -38.61 11.89 33.63
CA ASN A 120 -38.74 11.73 35.08
C ASN A 120 -38.48 10.29 35.55
N PHE A 121 -38.81 9.29 34.72
CA PHE A 121 -38.50 7.89 35.01
C PHE A 121 -37.00 7.61 34.88
N ARG A 122 -36.32 8.12 33.84
CA ARG A 122 -34.85 8.06 33.75
C ARG A 122 -34.20 8.72 34.95
N ARG A 123 -34.58 9.96 35.27
CA ARG A 123 -34.07 10.68 36.45
C ARG A 123 -34.31 9.87 37.73
N GLY A 124 -35.48 9.25 37.90
CA GLY A 124 -35.82 8.34 39.00
C GLY A 124 -35.09 6.98 39.02
N LEU A 125 -34.33 6.63 37.98
CA LEU A 125 -33.42 5.46 37.93
C LEU A 125 -31.94 5.85 37.91
N GLU A 126 -31.62 7.08 37.50
CA GLU A 126 -30.32 7.73 37.65
C GLU A 126 -30.10 8.24 39.08
N THR A 127 -31.17 8.56 39.82
CA THR A 127 -31.11 8.80 41.27
C THR A 127 -30.50 7.57 41.94
N LEU A 128 -29.31 7.78 42.50
CA LEU A 128 -28.60 6.78 43.24
C LEU A 128 -29.37 6.48 44.54
N ASN A 129 -29.34 5.22 44.98
CA ASN A 129 -29.99 4.84 46.24
C ASN A 129 -29.25 5.45 47.46
N SER A 130 -29.72 5.16 48.68
CA SER A 130 -29.09 5.61 49.93
C SER A 130 -27.64 5.11 50.14
N GLN A 131 -27.15 4.17 49.33
CA GLN A 131 -25.76 3.68 49.29
C GLN A 131 -24.95 4.25 48.09
N SER A 132 -25.52 5.21 47.37
CA SER A 132 -25.03 5.76 46.09
C SER A 132 -24.82 4.73 44.98
N ASP A 133 -25.49 3.57 45.05
CA ASP A 133 -25.53 2.62 43.95
C ASP A 133 -26.51 3.10 42.87
N SER A 134 -26.05 3.11 41.62
CA SER A 134 -26.91 3.27 40.44
C SER A 134 -27.62 1.97 40.07
N ILE A 135 -28.67 2.05 39.24
CA ILE A 135 -29.44 0.88 38.81
C ILE A 135 -28.59 -0.21 38.13
N LEU A 136 -27.48 0.16 37.48
CA LEU A 136 -26.51 -0.78 36.91
C LEU A 136 -25.82 -1.64 37.97
N HIS A 137 -25.39 -1.05 39.10
CA HIS A 137 -24.82 -1.80 40.23
C HIS A 137 -25.84 -2.80 40.79
N LEU A 138 -27.10 -2.38 40.94
CA LEU A 138 -28.17 -3.23 41.46
C LEU A 138 -28.52 -4.38 40.50
N LEU A 139 -28.47 -4.15 39.18
CA LEU A 139 -28.69 -5.19 38.17
C LEU A 139 -27.51 -6.16 38.08
N VAL A 140 -26.28 -5.65 38.14
CA VAL A 140 -25.04 -6.44 38.21
C VAL A 140 -25.05 -7.40 39.41
N ARG A 141 -25.69 -7.04 40.53
CA ARG A 141 -25.77 -7.89 41.72
C ARG A 141 -26.76 -9.07 41.60
N LYS A 142 -27.61 -9.11 40.56
CA LYS A 142 -28.60 -10.19 40.36
C LYS A 142 -27.92 -11.49 39.90
N ASP A 143 -28.43 -12.62 40.38
CA ASP A 143 -27.81 -13.93 40.11
C ASP A 143 -28.11 -14.50 38.72
N ARG A 144 -29.23 -14.11 38.10
CA ARG A 144 -29.60 -14.54 36.74
C ARG A 144 -29.01 -13.61 35.68
N PRO A 145 -28.75 -14.10 34.46
CA PRO A 145 -28.28 -13.26 33.38
C PRO A 145 -29.40 -12.34 32.86
N HIS A 146 -29.14 -11.04 32.87
CA HIS A 146 -30.02 -10.01 32.32
C HIS A 146 -29.29 -9.22 31.22
N THR A 147 -28.57 -9.94 30.35
CA THR A 147 -27.67 -9.41 29.33
C THR A 147 -28.37 -8.39 28.43
N LYS A 148 -29.65 -8.60 28.10
CA LYS A 148 -30.43 -7.66 27.28
C LYS A 148 -30.80 -6.38 28.04
N VAL A 149 -31.27 -6.51 29.28
CA VAL A 149 -31.59 -5.35 30.15
C VAL A 149 -30.34 -4.50 30.39
N MET A 150 -29.20 -5.14 30.66
CA MET A 150 -27.91 -4.48 30.83
C MET A 150 -27.49 -3.72 29.58
N GLY A 151 -27.64 -4.33 28.39
CA GLY A 151 -27.36 -3.67 27.11
C GLY A 151 -28.21 -2.41 26.89
N LEU A 152 -29.50 -2.48 27.20
CA LEU A 152 -30.41 -1.32 27.11
C LEU A 152 -30.01 -0.20 28.09
N LEU A 153 -29.77 -0.53 29.37
CA LEU A 153 -29.40 0.48 30.38
C LEU A 153 -28.05 1.16 30.07
N LEU A 154 -27.06 0.41 29.57
CA LEU A 154 -25.77 0.97 29.14
C LEU A 154 -25.87 1.87 27.91
N GLY A 155 -26.88 1.68 27.07
CA GLY A 155 -27.16 2.53 25.92
C GLY A 155 -27.89 3.83 26.29
N TYR A 156 -28.93 3.75 27.13
CA TYR A 156 -29.78 4.90 27.46
C TYR A 156 -29.31 5.73 28.66
N LEU A 157 -28.51 5.17 29.57
CA LEU A 157 -28.00 5.86 30.76
C LEU A 157 -26.45 5.90 30.77
N PRO A 158 -25.78 6.42 29.71
CA PRO A 158 -24.32 6.42 29.62
C PRO A 158 -23.65 7.23 30.75
N GLY A 159 -24.34 8.24 31.28
CA GLY A 159 -23.88 9.06 32.38
C GLY A 159 -23.62 8.29 33.67
N ILE A 160 -24.29 7.16 33.90
CA ILE A 160 -24.10 6.33 35.11
C ILE A 160 -23.16 5.13 34.91
N THR A 161 -22.65 4.90 33.70
CA THR A 161 -21.83 3.73 33.33
C THR A 161 -20.48 3.67 34.03
N ASN A 162 -19.87 4.83 34.32
CA ASN A 162 -18.61 4.94 35.06
C ASN A 162 -18.78 5.66 36.42
N LEU A 163 -20.01 5.94 36.87
CA LEU A 163 -20.21 6.60 38.17
C LEU A 163 -19.81 5.64 39.30
N PRO A 164 -18.88 6.02 40.19
CA PRO A 164 -18.55 5.20 41.34
C PRO A 164 -19.67 5.25 42.39
N ASN A 165 -19.93 4.12 43.03
CA ASN A 165 -20.73 4.07 44.26
C ASN A 165 -19.92 4.58 45.48
N LYS A 166 -20.48 4.52 46.70
CA LYS A 166 -19.80 4.98 47.94
C LYS A 166 -18.43 4.34 48.21
N ASN A 167 -18.14 3.18 47.63
CA ASN A 167 -16.86 2.48 47.78
C ASN A 167 -15.84 2.84 46.69
N GLY A 168 -16.20 3.71 45.73
CA GLY A 168 -15.40 4.04 44.57
C GLY A 168 -15.56 3.09 43.39
N ASN A 169 -16.38 2.04 43.49
CA ASN A 169 -16.52 1.06 42.43
C ASN A 169 -17.49 1.62 41.38
N PRO A 170 -17.12 1.76 40.09
CA PRO A 170 -18.09 1.84 39.01
C PRO A 170 -18.76 0.47 38.77
N PRO A 171 -19.89 0.42 38.04
CA PRO A 171 -20.64 -0.82 37.77
C PRO A 171 -19.80 -1.96 37.17
N TYR A 172 -18.77 -1.63 36.38
CA TYR A 172 -17.82 -2.60 35.83
C TYR A 172 -17.03 -3.32 36.94
N LEU A 173 -16.49 -2.59 37.91
CA LEU A 173 -15.75 -3.18 39.05
C LEU A 173 -16.69 -4.02 39.94
N ASP A 174 -17.89 -3.53 40.21
CA ASP A 174 -18.91 -4.29 40.93
C ASP A 174 -19.25 -5.60 40.19
N SER A 175 -19.24 -5.63 38.84
CA SER A 175 -19.49 -6.86 38.08
C SER A 175 -18.41 -7.92 38.25
N VAL A 176 -17.20 -7.49 38.60
CA VAL A 176 -16.11 -8.38 39.01
C VAL A 176 -16.27 -8.83 40.46
N ILE A 177 -16.55 -7.92 41.40
CA ILE A 177 -16.76 -8.23 42.83
C ILE A 177 -17.86 -9.28 43.01
N TYR A 178 -19.01 -9.08 42.34
CA TYR A 178 -20.14 -10.01 42.37
C TYR A 178 -20.02 -11.17 41.37
N LYS A 179 -18.88 -11.29 40.69
CA LYS A 179 -18.49 -12.41 39.83
C LYS A 179 -19.42 -12.68 38.64
N LYS A 180 -20.10 -11.66 38.12
CA LYS A 180 -21.08 -11.83 37.02
C LYS A 180 -20.42 -11.75 35.65
N GLN A 181 -19.86 -12.88 35.22
CA GLN A 181 -19.20 -13.07 33.92
C GLN A 181 -19.99 -12.52 32.71
N TRP A 182 -21.31 -12.66 32.69
CA TRP A 182 -22.18 -12.19 31.59
C TRP A 182 -22.22 -10.65 31.51
N ALA A 183 -22.18 -9.97 32.66
CA ALA A 183 -22.14 -8.52 32.73
C ALA A 183 -20.75 -8.00 32.28
N ILE A 184 -19.66 -8.61 32.76
CA ILE A 184 -18.28 -8.29 32.32
C ILE A 184 -18.15 -8.43 30.79
N ALA A 185 -18.71 -9.51 30.21
CA ALA A 185 -18.74 -9.67 28.76
C ALA A 185 -19.55 -8.56 28.06
N SER A 186 -20.67 -8.14 28.62
CA SER A 186 -21.51 -7.06 28.09
C SER A 186 -20.77 -5.71 28.13
N PHE A 187 -20.11 -5.37 29.24
CA PHE A 187 -19.27 -4.18 29.35
C PHE A 187 -18.09 -4.23 28.36
N ASN A 188 -17.45 -5.40 28.19
CA ASN A 188 -16.30 -5.53 27.30
C ASN A 188 -16.63 -5.50 25.80
N LEU A 189 -17.88 -5.78 25.44
CA LEU A 189 -18.41 -5.70 24.07
C LEU A 189 -19.23 -4.42 23.81
N SER A 190 -19.45 -3.58 24.83
CA SER A 190 -20.23 -2.34 24.71
C SER A 190 -19.46 -1.26 23.94
N THR A 191 -20.20 -0.40 23.25
CA THR A 191 -19.69 0.82 22.59
C THR A 191 -19.62 2.02 23.54
N ALA A 192 -20.20 1.93 24.74
CA ALA A 192 -20.03 2.95 25.76
C ALA A 192 -18.56 3.04 26.20
N ALA A 193 -18.09 4.25 26.54
CA ALA A 193 -16.71 4.50 26.97
C ALA A 193 -16.46 3.98 28.41
N VAL A 194 -16.50 2.66 28.60
CA VAL A 194 -16.24 1.98 29.87
C VAL A 194 -14.76 2.11 30.22
N ILE A 195 -14.45 2.75 31.35
CA ILE A 195 -13.08 2.92 31.82
C ILE A 195 -12.64 1.62 32.52
N LYS A 196 -12.08 0.68 31.73
CA LYS A 196 -11.70 -0.65 32.21
C LYS A 196 -10.56 -0.63 33.23
N ASP A 197 -9.72 0.40 33.17
CA ASP A 197 -8.58 0.65 34.07
C ASP A 197 -8.97 1.51 35.29
N ALA A 198 -10.27 1.72 35.53
CA ALA A 198 -10.77 2.43 36.70
C ALA A 198 -10.37 1.71 38.00
N LYS A 199 -10.07 2.50 39.03
CA LYS A 199 -9.71 2.04 40.37
C LYS A 199 -10.74 2.52 41.38
N ASN A 200 -11.02 1.69 42.38
CA ASN A 200 -11.87 2.06 43.50
C ASN A 200 -11.14 3.01 44.48
N LEU A 201 -11.83 3.43 45.56
CA LEU A 201 -11.23 4.32 46.57
C LEU A 201 -10.07 3.70 47.35
N LYS A 202 -9.90 2.37 47.30
CA LYS A 202 -8.75 1.65 47.87
C LYS A 202 -7.58 1.51 46.88
N GLY A 203 -7.72 2.04 45.66
CA GLY A 203 -6.72 1.92 44.58
C GLY A 203 -6.74 0.58 43.85
N GLU A 204 -7.74 -0.27 44.12
CA GLU A 204 -7.90 -1.61 43.54
C GLU A 204 -8.64 -1.52 42.20
N ASP A 205 -8.12 -2.18 41.16
CA ASP A 205 -8.72 -2.25 39.84
C ASP A 205 -9.54 -3.54 39.64
N ALA A 206 -10.05 -3.75 38.42
CA ALA A 206 -10.80 -4.94 38.04
C ALA A 206 -10.03 -6.26 38.27
N ARG A 207 -8.70 -6.26 38.18
CA ARG A 207 -7.90 -7.48 38.40
C ARG A 207 -7.69 -7.73 39.89
N ALA A 208 -7.38 -6.69 40.66
CA ALA A 208 -7.29 -6.79 42.12
C ALA A 208 -8.61 -7.30 42.73
N LEU A 209 -9.75 -6.78 42.28
CA LEU A 209 -11.08 -7.17 42.75
C LEU A 209 -11.53 -8.56 42.27
N ALA A 210 -10.99 -9.07 41.16
CA ALA A 210 -11.19 -10.49 40.78
C ALA A 210 -10.51 -11.45 41.76
N GLY A 211 -9.52 -10.97 42.53
CA GLY A 211 -8.67 -11.80 43.37
C GLY A 211 -8.07 -12.96 42.56
N ASN A 212 -8.08 -14.16 43.14
CA ASN A 212 -7.52 -15.36 42.52
C ASN A 212 -8.49 -16.08 41.55
N ASP A 213 -9.55 -15.42 41.06
CA ASP A 213 -10.57 -16.03 40.20
C ASP A 213 -10.23 -15.92 38.70
N GLU A 214 -9.52 -16.94 38.19
CA GLU A 214 -9.04 -17.01 36.81
C GLU A 214 -10.15 -16.86 35.76
N SER A 215 -11.38 -17.27 36.08
CA SER A 215 -12.50 -17.24 35.12
C SER A 215 -12.91 -15.80 34.75
N LEU A 216 -12.79 -14.89 35.72
CA LEU A 216 -13.14 -13.47 35.60
C LEU A 216 -11.97 -12.66 35.02
N GLN A 217 -10.73 -12.92 35.49
CA GLN A 217 -9.53 -12.38 34.83
C GLN A 217 -9.49 -12.78 33.34
N LEU A 218 -9.88 -14.03 33.07
CA LEU A 218 -10.37 -14.67 31.84
C LEU A 218 -11.18 -13.80 30.86
N LEU A 219 -12.05 -12.94 31.40
CA LEU A 219 -13.12 -12.22 30.68
C LEU A 219 -12.84 -10.72 30.62
N ILE A 220 -12.35 -10.16 31.72
CA ILE A 220 -11.81 -8.79 31.83
C ILE A 220 -10.76 -8.56 30.74
N SER A 221 -9.95 -9.58 30.44
CA SER A 221 -8.84 -9.53 29.47
C SER A 221 -9.24 -9.80 28.00
N ARG A 222 -10.54 -9.80 27.64
CA ARG A 222 -10.97 -9.87 26.22
C ARG A 222 -11.00 -8.46 25.59
N ILE A 223 -10.27 -8.33 24.49
CA ILE A 223 -9.76 -7.09 23.87
C ILE A 223 -10.46 -6.86 22.51
N PRO A 224 -10.56 -5.62 21.98
CA PRO A 224 -10.92 -5.40 20.57
C PRO A 224 -9.98 -6.17 19.65
N LEU A 225 -10.53 -7.12 18.89
CA LEU A 225 -9.75 -7.94 17.96
C LEU A 225 -9.35 -7.05 16.77
N GLU A 226 -8.07 -6.95 16.44
CA GLU A 226 -7.69 -6.42 15.11
C GLU A 226 -8.33 -7.35 14.06
N PRO A 227 -9.04 -6.81 13.04
CA PRO A 227 -9.46 -7.61 11.88
C PRO A 227 -8.23 -8.27 11.24
N ILE A 228 -8.42 -9.19 10.27
CA ILE A 228 -7.27 -9.67 9.48
C ILE A 228 -6.52 -8.43 9.01
N GLY A 229 -5.19 -8.41 9.20
CA GLY A 229 -4.34 -7.21 9.03
C GLY A 229 -4.45 -6.50 7.68
N LEU A 230 -5.22 -7.07 6.75
CA LEU A 230 -5.67 -6.55 5.47
C LEU A 230 -6.52 -5.27 5.58
N LEU A 231 -7.43 -5.12 6.55
CA LEU A 231 -8.32 -3.95 6.64
C LEU A 231 -8.59 -3.45 8.06
N SER A 232 -7.69 -2.60 8.56
CA SER A 232 -8.02 -1.47 9.43
C SER A 232 -6.84 -0.48 9.41
N PRO A 233 -7.08 0.85 9.32
CA PRO A 233 -6.01 1.82 9.50
C PRO A 233 -5.65 1.86 10.99
N ARG A 234 -4.42 1.44 11.33
CA ARG A 234 -3.83 1.95 12.56
C ARG A 234 -3.64 3.45 12.35
N GLN A 235 -4.47 4.25 13.02
CA GLN A 235 -4.09 5.61 13.38
C GLN A 235 -3.04 5.55 14.52
N SER A 236 -1.94 4.83 14.29
CA SER A 236 -0.68 5.18 14.92
C SER A 236 -0.38 6.59 14.44
N GLY A 237 -0.45 7.57 15.34
CA GLY A 237 -0.11 8.95 15.01
C GLY A 237 1.28 8.97 14.35
N PRO A 238 1.49 9.73 13.26
CA PRO A 238 2.60 9.50 12.34
C PRO A 238 4.02 9.69 12.90
N GLY A 239 4.18 10.10 14.16
CA GLY A 239 5.43 10.60 14.75
C GLY A 239 6.67 9.74 14.52
N PHE A 240 6.70 8.48 14.95
CA PHE A 240 7.98 7.77 15.13
C PHE A 240 8.81 7.60 13.84
N LEU A 241 8.21 7.12 12.73
CA LEU A 241 8.92 7.04 11.46
C LEU A 241 9.02 8.41 10.78
N TYR A 242 8.02 9.28 10.90
CA TYR A 242 8.03 10.62 10.29
C TYR A 242 9.19 11.48 10.79
N ASP A 243 9.37 11.55 12.11
CA ASP A 243 10.48 12.27 12.76
C ASP A 243 11.84 11.60 12.46
N SER A 244 11.84 10.29 12.19
CA SER A 244 13.04 9.50 11.90
C SER A 244 13.55 9.59 10.45
N TYR A 245 12.71 10.00 9.49
CA TYR A 245 12.98 9.96 8.03
C TYR A 245 12.35 11.15 7.24
N PRO A 246 12.54 12.41 7.67
CA PRO A 246 11.80 13.57 7.13
C PRO A 246 12.05 13.89 5.65
N SER A 247 13.03 13.27 4.98
CA SER A 247 13.27 13.46 3.54
C SER A 247 12.48 12.44 2.70
N LEU A 248 12.35 11.20 3.19
CA LEU A 248 11.45 10.15 2.65
C LEU A 248 9.97 10.42 2.98
N PHE A 249 9.69 11.19 4.03
CA PHE A 249 8.39 11.81 4.32
C PHE A 249 8.38 13.30 3.93
N PRO A 250 8.23 13.67 2.64
CA PRO A 250 7.80 15.03 2.35
C PRO A 250 6.51 15.31 3.12
N ALA A 251 6.54 16.30 4.00
CA ALA A 251 5.32 16.90 4.51
C ALA A 251 4.46 17.26 3.29
N SER A 252 3.26 16.66 3.19
CA SER A 252 2.24 17.08 2.23
C SER A 252 1.88 18.51 2.57
N GLY A 253 2.59 19.46 1.96
CA GLY A 253 2.60 20.87 2.31
C GLY A 253 1.36 21.59 1.82
N ASP A 254 0.18 21.13 2.27
CA ASP A 254 -1.10 21.81 2.27
C ASP A 254 -2.00 21.14 3.34
N HIS A 255 -2.37 21.92 4.37
CA HIS A 255 -3.52 21.78 5.30
C HIS A 255 -3.32 21.70 6.82
N LEU A 256 -2.13 21.44 7.39
CA LEU A 256 -1.97 21.47 8.87
C LEU A 256 -0.81 22.35 9.34
N SER A 257 -1.08 23.65 9.49
CA SER A 257 -0.24 24.57 10.24
C SER A 257 -0.57 24.52 11.73
N VAL A 258 0.23 23.77 12.51
CA VAL A 258 0.35 23.97 13.96
C VAL A 258 1.80 24.32 14.25
N CYS A 259 2.01 25.48 14.86
CA CYS A 259 3.33 25.99 15.18
C CYS A 259 3.89 25.29 16.42
N SER A 260 5.11 24.76 16.33
CA SER A 260 5.94 24.42 17.49
C SER A 260 7.39 24.80 17.22
N SER A 261 7.77 26.01 17.64
CA SER A 261 9.15 26.48 17.65
C SER A 261 9.86 26.01 18.92
N SER A 262 11.01 25.37 18.81
CA SER A 262 12.00 25.27 19.89
C SER A 262 13.41 25.05 19.33
N SER A 263 14.38 25.70 19.94
CA SER A 263 15.73 25.88 19.42
C SER A 263 16.77 25.00 20.12
N SER A 264 17.64 24.40 19.31
CA SER A 264 19.06 24.11 19.58
C SER A 264 19.57 24.03 21.03
N ASN A 265 20.24 22.92 21.35
CA ASN A 265 21.57 23.00 21.98
C ASN A 265 22.50 21.89 21.50
N SER A 266 23.79 22.22 21.42
CA SER A 266 24.84 21.42 20.79
C SER A 266 25.57 20.52 21.78
N PHE A 267 25.90 19.28 21.38
CA PHE A 267 27.03 18.55 21.96
C PHE A 267 27.92 17.94 20.87
N THR A 268 29.21 18.25 20.97
CA THR A 268 30.30 17.74 20.14
C THR A 268 30.95 16.54 20.82
N SER A 269 31.03 15.40 20.14
CA SER A 269 31.99 14.34 20.50
C SER A 269 32.34 13.48 19.29
N SER A 270 33.45 13.82 18.66
CA SER A 270 34.13 13.03 17.65
C SER A 270 34.75 11.77 18.27
N LEU A 271 34.43 10.58 17.75
CA LEU A 271 35.30 9.41 17.88
C LEU A 271 35.38 8.64 16.56
N SER A 272 36.58 8.65 15.99
CA SER A 272 37.01 7.84 14.87
C SER A 272 37.22 6.38 15.31
N ALA A 273 36.66 5.42 14.58
CA ALA A 273 37.02 4.00 14.70
C ALA A 273 37.12 3.38 13.30
N SER A 274 38.34 2.97 12.93
CA SER A 274 38.64 2.33 11.65
C SER A 274 38.04 0.92 11.61
N PHE A 275 37.28 0.59 10.56
CA PHE A 275 36.85 -0.78 10.29
C PHE A 275 37.70 -1.42 9.21
N SER A 276 38.50 -2.42 9.59
CA SER A 276 39.09 -3.36 8.65
C SER A 276 37.99 -4.24 8.04
N SER A 277 37.91 -4.27 6.72
CA SER A 277 36.91 -5.02 5.96
C SER A 277 37.36 -6.44 5.65
N SER A 278 36.55 -7.43 6.02
CA SER A 278 36.63 -8.79 5.48
C SER A 278 35.50 -8.99 4.47
N THR A 279 35.83 -8.85 3.19
CA THR A 279 34.92 -9.04 2.05
C THR A 279 35.08 -10.43 1.47
N SER A 280 34.00 -11.22 1.45
CA SER A 280 33.90 -12.43 0.62
C SER A 280 33.03 -12.13 -0.60
N SER A 281 33.67 -11.95 -1.75
CA SER A 281 33.02 -11.66 -3.03
C SER A 281 32.56 -12.95 -3.71
N PHE A 282 31.34 -12.96 -4.26
CA PHE A 282 30.91 -13.96 -5.23
C PHE A 282 30.72 -13.27 -6.58
N THR A 283 31.62 -13.53 -7.52
CA THR A 283 31.58 -13.02 -8.90
C THR A 283 32.13 -14.07 -9.84
N SER A 284 31.28 -14.66 -10.66
CA SER A 284 31.69 -15.55 -11.75
C SER A 284 30.76 -15.40 -12.96
N SER A 285 31.27 -14.75 -14.01
CA SER A 285 30.62 -14.65 -15.32
C SER A 285 31.02 -15.82 -16.23
N PRO A 286 30.15 -16.28 -17.16
CA PRO A 286 30.58 -17.11 -18.27
C PRO A 286 30.29 -16.49 -19.66
N LEU A 287 31.20 -16.73 -20.60
CA LEU A 287 31.13 -16.33 -22.01
C LEU A 287 30.55 -17.45 -22.92
N ASN A 288 29.82 -17.04 -23.95
CA ASN A 288 29.63 -17.68 -25.27
C ASN A 288 29.61 -19.22 -25.43
N SER A 289 28.49 -19.74 -25.94
CA SER A 289 28.48 -20.51 -27.21
C SER A 289 27.10 -20.50 -27.89
N GLN A 290 27.02 -20.91 -29.16
CA GLN A 290 25.87 -20.70 -30.07
C GLN A 290 25.11 -21.98 -30.43
N ARG A 291 23.85 -21.83 -30.90
CA ARG A 291 23.10 -22.71 -31.84
C ARG A 291 22.74 -24.13 -31.33
N SER A 292 21.69 -24.82 -31.81
CA SER A 292 20.49 -24.45 -32.59
C SER A 292 19.50 -25.65 -32.65
N ASN A 293 18.34 -25.46 -33.28
CA ASN A 293 17.42 -26.48 -33.85
C ASN A 293 16.27 -27.04 -32.97
N GLU A 294 15.09 -26.48 -33.23
CA GLU A 294 13.81 -27.22 -33.48
C GLU A 294 13.94 -28.13 -34.75
N PRO A 295 12.98 -29.00 -35.17
CA PRO A 295 11.54 -28.93 -34.85
C PRO A 295 10.71 -30.26 -34.74
N ASP A 296 9.40 -30.06 -34.56
CA ASP A 296 8.22 -30.85 -35.00
C ASP A 296 7.96 -32.30 -34.55
N SER A 297 6.74 -32.54 -34.02
CA SER A 297 5.77 -33.51 -34.58
C SER A 297 4.35 -33.46 -33.94
N GLU A 298 3.41 -33.00 -34.75
CA GLU A 298 2.03 -33.49 -35.01
C GLU A 298 1.14 -34.21 -33.94
N LEU A 299 -0.08 -33.66 -33.86
CA LEU A 299 -1.45 -34.21 -33.62
C LEU A 299 -1.69 -35.72 -33.93
N PRO A 300 -2.80 -36.39 -33.46
CA PRO A 300 -4.16 -35.80 -33.39
C PRO A 300 -5.19 -36.24 -32.31
N SER A 301 -6.14 -35.33 -32.08
CA SER A 301 -7.60 -35.50 -31.90
C SER A 301 -8.22 -36.89 -31.59
N ALA A 302 -9.04 -36.94 -30.54
CA ALA A 302 -10.23 -37.81 -30.48
C ALA A 302 -11.46 -37.03 -29.94
N ARG A 303 -12.62 -37.21 -30.60
CA ARG A 303 -13.93 -36.63 -30.24
C ARG A 303 -14.64 -37.47 -29.17
N SER A 304 -15.56 -36.85 -28.45
CA SER A 304 -16.83 -37.51 -28.07
C SER A 304 -17.95 -36.48 -27.89
N ASP A 305 -18.98 -36.57 -28.73
CA ASP A 305 -20.25 -35.89 -28.54
C ASP A 305 -21.07 -36.58 -27.44
N MET A 306 -21.76 -35.80 -26.59
CA MET A 306 -22.95 -36.25 -25.85
C MET A 306 -23.87 -35.06 -25.60
N SER A 307 -25.12 -35.15 -26.06
CA SER A 307 -26.18 -34.19 -25.82
C SER A 307 -27.03 -34.59 -24.61
N CYS A 308 -27.58 -33.61 -23.90
CA CYS A 308 -28.74 -33.77 -23.02
C CYS A 308 -29.50 -32.44 -22.93
N ASP A 309 -30.72 -32.41 -23.47
CA ASP A 309 -31.66 -31.31 -23.26
C ASP A 309 -32.18 -31.30 -21.81
N SER A 310 -32.36 -30.11 -21.25
CA SER A 310 -33.23 -29.86 -20.09
C SER A 310 -33.57 -28.37 -20.03
N SER A 311 -34.74 -28.00 -20.54
CA SER A 311 -35.25 -26.63 -20.47
C SER A 311 -35.88 -26.32 -19.11
N ALA A 312 -35.64 -25.11 -18.61
CA ALA A 312 -36.39 -24.51 -17.51
C ALA A 312 -36.81 -23.09 -17.93
N GLU A 313 -38.10 -22.82 -17.82
CA GLU A 313 -38.75 -21.62 -18.36
C GLU A 313 -38.51 -20.41 -17.43
N ILE A 314 -37.81 -19.39 -17.94
CA ILE A 314 -37.56 -18.14 -17.20
C ILE A 314 -38.35 -17.01 -17.86
N VAL A 315 -39.10 -16.29 -17.04
CA VAL A 315 -39.89 -15.12 -17.44
C VAL A 315 -38.95 -13.95 -17.80
N TYR A 316 -39.00 -13.48 -19.05
CA TYR A 316 -38.21 -12.34 -19.51
C TYR A 316 -38.93 -11.01 -19.24
N GLU A 317 -38.24 -10.08 -18.58
CA GLU A 317 -38.58 -8.66 -18.66
C GLU A 317 -38.19 -8.10 -20.05
N ALA A 318 -38.93 -7.12 -20.55
CA ALA A 318 -38.77 -6.63 -21.91
C ALA A 318 -37.48 -5.81 -22.10
N GLU A 319 -36.49 -6.37 -22.80
CA GLU A 319 -35.24 -5.68 -23.15
C GLU A 319 -35.49 -4.48 -24.10
N SER A 320 -34.82 -3.36 -23.83
CA SER A 320 -34.88 -2.12 -24.61
C SER A 320 -34.26 -2.25 -26.01
N GLU A 321 -34.77 -1.53 -27.01
CA GLU A 321 -34.32 -1.69 -28.42
C GLU A 321 -32.81 -1.57 -28.69
N PRO A 322 -32.03 -0.63 -28.06
CA PRO A 322 -30.59 -0.56 -28.31
C PRO A 322 -29.84 -1.85 -27.96
N VAL A 323 -30.38 -2.60 -27.00
CA VAL A 323 -29.83 -3.88 -26.53
C VAL A 323 -30.17 -5.01 -27.51
N LYS A 324 -31.30 -4.92 -28.24
CA LYS A 324 -31.65 -5.86 -29.31
C LYS A 324 -30.80 -5.67 -30.56
N GLU A 325 -30.49 -4.43 -30.94
CA GLU A 325 -29.49 -4.16 -31.98
C GLU A 325 -28.12 -4.72 -31.56
N LEU A 326 -27.72 -4.52 -30.30
CA LEU A 326 -26.48 -5.09 -29.76
C LEU A 326 -26.40 -6.62 -29.95
N TYR A 327 -27.44 -7.36 -29.54
CA TYR A 327 -27.46 -8.83 -29.68
C TYR A 327 -27.57 -9.32 -31.12
N SER A 328 -27.99 -8.49 -32.06
CA SER A 328 -28.06 -8.90 -33.47
C SER A 328 -26.66 -9.10 -34.07
N TRP A 329 -25.70 -8.22 -33.78
CA TRP A 329 -24.34 -8.32 -34.32
C TRP A 329 -23.40 -9.20 -33.48
N MET A 330 -23.73 -9.47 -32.21
CA MET A 330 -22.99 -10.41 -31.37
C MET A 330 -23.11 -11.88 -31.83
N LYS A 331 -23.96 -12.16 -32.83
CA LYS A 331 -24.04 -13.43 -33.55
C LYS A 331 -23.18 -13.49 -34.82
N ASN A 332 -22.55 -12.38 -35.21
CA ASN A 332 -21.73 -12.29 -36.40
C ASN A 332 -20.29 -12.80 -36.16
N ASP A 333 -19.49 -12.84 -37.21
CA ASP A 333 -18.08 -13.24 -37.11
C ASP A 333 -17.24 -12.23 -36.28
N PRO A 334 -16.04 -12.64 -35.80
CA PRO A 334 -15.15 -11.75 -35.06
C PRO A 334 -14.80 -10.48 -35.82
N ALA A 335 -14.70 -10.52 -37.16
CA ALA A 335 -14.39 -9.36 -37.98
C ALA A 335 -15.48 -8.27 -37.90
N THR A 336 -16.75 -8.67 -37.93
CA THR A 336 -17.88 -7.75 -37.76
C THR A 336 -17.95 -7.20 -36.35
N ILE A 337 -17.68 -8.03 -35.33
CA ILE A 337 -17.54 -7.60 -33.93
C ILE A 337 -16.44 -6.53 -33.81
N TYR A 338 -15.27 -6.70 -34.44
CA TYR A 338 -14.19 -5.72 -34.40
C TYR A 338 -14.54 -4.40 -35.09
N GLN A 339 -15.17 -4.43 -36.27
CA GLN A 339 -15.56 -3.21 -37.00
C GLN A 339 -16.59 -2.39 -36.21
N GLU A 340 -17.59 -3.06 -35.63
CA GLU A 340 -18.63 -2.38 -34.86
C GLU A 340 -18.11 -1.91 -33.49
N PHE A 341 -17.15 -2.63 -32.90
CA PHE A 341 -16.44 -2.17 -31.72
C PHE A 341 -15.54 -0.96 -31.99
N GLU A 342 -14.83 -0.93 -33.13
CA GLU A 342 -14.06 0.24 -33.59
C GLU A 342 -14.98 1.43 -33.87
N ARG A 343 -16.21 1.22 -34.37
CA ARG A 343 -17.25 2.25 -34.50
C ARG A 343 -17.71 2.79 -33.14
N LEU A 344 -17.96 1.92 -32.16
CA LEU A 344 -18.36 2.33 -30.81
C LEU A 344 -17.26 3.14 -30.10
N LEU A 345 -15.99 2.72 -30.22
CA LEU A 345 -14.81 3.46 -29.71
C LEU A 345 -14.68 4.88 -30.27
N GLN A 346 -15.26 5.15 -31.44
CA GLN A 346 -15.25 6.45 -32.10
C GLN A 346 -16.48 7.31 -31.79
N THR A 347 -17.60 6.74 -31.32
CA THR A 347 -18.91 7.42 -31.29
C THR A 347 -19.48 7.72 -29.91
N ASP A 348 -19.36 6.83 -28.92
CA ASP A 348 -19.88 7.08 -27.56
C ASP A 348 -19.03 6.44 -26.46
N LYS A 349 -18.22 7.25 -25.77
CA LYS A 349 -17.36 6.79 -24.67
C LYS A 349 -18.12 6.25 -23.46
N ALA A 350 -19.33 6.74 -23.19
CA ALA A 350 -20.10 6.34 -22.01
C ALA A 350 -20.86 5.03 -22.25
N ALA A 351 -21.29 4.78 -23.49
CA ALA A 351 -21.89 3.51 -23.88
C ALA A 351 -20.91 2.34 -23.76
N ILE A 352 -19.64 2.52 -24.15
CA ILE A 352 -18.61 1.47 -24.20
C ILE A 352 -18.54 0.66 -22.90
N GLY A 353 -18.42 1.29 -21.73
CA GLY A 353 -18.32 0.57 -20.46
C GLY A 353 -19.53 -0.33 -20.17
N LYS A 354 -20.73 0.13 -20.50
CA LYS A 354 -21.98 -0.62 -20.31
C LYS A 354 -22.15 -1.72 -21.35
N SER A 355 -21.94 -1.41 -22.64
CA SER A 355 -22.01 -2.38 -23.74
C SER A 355 -20.96 -3.49 -23.60
N LEU A 356 -19.75 -3.17 -23.12
CA LEU A 356 -18.73 -4.18 -22.79
C LEU A 356 -19.17 -5.07 -21.63
N GLN A 357 -19.71 -4.49 -20.56
CA GLN A 357 -20.17 -5.27 -19.42
C GLN A 357 -21.32 -6.21 -19.82
N GLU A 358 -22.27 -5.76 -20.65
CA GLU A 358 -23.34 -6.59 -21.21
C GLU A 358 -22.81 -7.63 -22.21
N PHE A 359 -21.82 -7.28 -23.04
CA PHE A 359 -21.16 -8.19 -23.98
C PHE A 359 -20.45 -9.33 -23.24
N PHE A 360 -19.60 -9.02 -22.27
CA PHE A 360 -18.84 -10.02 -21.52
C PHE A 360 -19.70 -10.89 -20.61
N ASN A 361 -20.87 -10.41 -20.18
CA ASN A 361 -21.82 -11.19 -19.38
C ASN A 361 -22.64 -12.21 -20.19
N LYS A 362 -22.76 -12.06 -21.52
CA LYS A 362 -23.67 -12.87 -22.35
C LYS A 362 -23.03 -13.63 -23.52
N VAL A 363 -21.75 -13.42 -23.81
CA VAL A 363 -21.08 -14.01 -25.00
C VAL A 363 -20.37 -15.34 -24.69
N GLU A 364 -20.94 -16.44 -25.18
CA GLU A 364 -20.30 -17.77 -25.25
C GLU A 364 -19.44 -17.94 -26.52
N VAL A 365 -18.45 -17.06 -26.74
CA VAL A 365 -17.47 -17.27 -27.81
C VAL A 365 -16.52 -18.40 -27.41
N LYS A 366 -16.35 -19.40 -28.29
CA LYS A 366 -15.48 -20.57 -28.05
C LYS A 366 -14.00 -20.23 -27.86
N ASP A 367 -13.58 -19.05 -28.27
CA ASP A 367 -12.18 -18.57 -28.22
C ASP A 367 -12.10 -17.18 -27.55
N LYS A 368 -12.65 -17.08 -26.32
CA LYS A 368 -12.68 -15.82 -25.54
C LYS A 368 -11.31 -15.16 -25.46
N SER A 369 -10.25 -15.94 -25.19
CA SER A 369 -8.88 -15.45 -25.01
C SER A 369 -8.37 -14.67 -26.23
N LYS A 370 -8.57 -15.21 -27.44
CA LYS A 370 -8.19 -14.54 -28.68
C LYS A 370 -8.98 -13.25 -28.92
N LEU A 371 -10.30 -13.32 -28.73
CA LEU A 371 -11.20 -12.16 -28.84
C LEU A 371 -10.81 -11.04 -27.85
N PHE A 372 -10.47 -11.39 -26.61
CA PHE A 372 -9.94 -10.45 -25.62
C PHE A 372 -8.63 -9.81 -26.08
N SER A 373 -7.67 -10.61 -26.54
CA SER A 373 -6.38 -10.12 -27.04
C SER A 373 -6.56 -9.10 -28.17
N ASP A 374 -7.36 -9.44 -29.18
CA ASP A 374 -7.61 -8.58 -30.34
C ASP A 374 -8.36 -7.28 -29.94
N LEU A 375 -9.36 -7.38 -29.05
CA LEU A 375 -10.04 -6.21 -28.48
C LEU A 375 -9.06 -5.32 -27.68
N PHE A 376 -8.15 -5.89 -26.89
CA PHE A 376 -7.14 -5.14 -26.14
C PHE A 376 -6.12 -4.44 -27.06
N VAL A 377 -5.75 -5.05 -28.19
CA VAL A 377 -4.96 -4.38 -29.25
C VAL A 377 -5.72 -3.18 -29.84
N LEU A 378 -7.02 -3.30 -30.10
CA LEU A 378 -7.85 -2.18 -30.57
C LEU A 378 -7.97 -1.07 -29.51
N PHE A 379 -8.24 -1.42 -28.25
CA PHE A 379 -8.26 -0.44 -27.15
C PHE A 379 -6.94 0.34 -27.02
N ASP A 380 -5.81 -0.33 -27.26
CA ASP A 380 -4.50 0.30 -27.14
C ASP A 380 -4.18 1.25 -28.29
N LYS A 381 -4.52 0.85 -29.53
CA LYS A 381 -4.49 1.72 -30.73
C LYS A 381 -5.24 3.04 -30.49
N HIS A 382 -6.28 3.02 -29.67
CA HIS A 382 -7.09 4.20 -29.31
C HIS A 382 -6.81 4.79 -27.91
N ASN A 383 -5.78 4.31 -27.18
CA ASN A 383 -5.40 4.70 -25.81
C ASN A 383 -6.45 4.42 -24.70
N TYR A 384 -7.57 3.76 -25.00
CA TYR A 384 -8.64 3.47 -24.03
C TYR A 384 -8.34 2.29 -23.10
N ALA A 385 -7.37 1.43 -23.43
CA ALA A 385 -7.04 0.24 -22.64
C ALA A 385 -6.72 0.55 -21.17
N VAL A 386 -6.02 1.67 -20.93
CA VAL A 386 -5.63 2.11 -19.58
C VAL A 386 -6.81 2.69 -18.80
N GLU A 387 -7.73 3.39 -19.46
CA GLU A 387 -8.95 3.93 -18.83
C GLU A 387 -9.87 2.77 -18.42
N TYR A 388 -10.20 1.89 -19.36
CA TYR A 388 -11.03 0.71 -19.13
C TYR A 388 -10.46 -0.22 -18.05
N PHE A 389 -9.14 -0.48 -18.07
CA PHE A 389 -8.50 -1.28 -17.03
C PHE A 389 -8.60 -0.64 -15.64
N ASN A 390 -8.52 0.69 -15.54
CA ASN A 390 -8.69 1.38 -14.26
C ASN A 390 -10.13 1.29 -13.74
N GLU A 391 -11.14 1.35 -14.62
CA GLU A 391 -12.54 1.13 -14.24
C GLU A 391 -12.80 -0.30 -13.77
N LEU A 392 -12.34 -1.31 -14.54
CA LEU A 392 -12.39 -2.71 -14.13
C LEU A 392 -11.72 -2.93 -12.78
N ARG A 393 -10.50 -2.39 -12.59
CA ARG A 393 -9.75 -2.47 -11.34
C ARG A 393 -10.53 -1.88 -10.16
N LEU A 394 -11.15 -0.71 -10.32
CA LEU A 394 -11.95 -0.07 -9.27
C LEU A 394 -13.21 -0.89 -8.93
N CYS A 395 -13.86 -1.48 -9.93
CA CYS A 395 -15.01 -2.36 -9.72
C CYS A 395 -14.60 -3.65 -8.99
N ALA A 396 -13.54 -4.31 -9.46
CA ALA A 396 -12.99 -5.54 -8.88
C ALA A 396 -12.52 -5.32 -7.43
N GLN A 397 -11.79 -4.23 -7.16
CA GLN A 397 -11.37 -3.85 -5.81
C GLN A 397 -12.59 -3.62 -4.90
N LYS A 398 -13.61 -2.87 -5.36
CA LYS A 398 -14.83 -2.62 -4.58
C LYS A 398 -15.63 -3.89 -4.27
N GLN A 399 -15.58 -4.90 -5.14
CA GLN A 399 -16.13 -6.23 -4.85
C GLN A 399 -15.24 -6.99 -3.85
N TYR A 400 -13.91 -6.92 -4.01
CA TYR A 400 -12.94 -7.56 -3.12
C TYR A 400 -12.99 -7.00 -1.70
N ASP A 401 -13.17 -5.69 -1.51
CA ASP A 401 -13.30 -5.06 -0.19
C ASP A 401 -14.54 -5.58 0.56
N LYS A 402 -15.64 -5.84 -0.16
CA LYS A 402 -16.84 -6.49 0.40
C LYS A 402 -16.56 -7.93 0.80
N LEU A 403 -15.83 -8.69 -0.03
CA LEU A 403 -15.42 -10.05 0.29
C LEU A 403 -14.48 -10.09 1.50
N GLN A 404 -13.52 -9.16 1.58
CA GLN A 404 -12.62 -9.03 2.72
C GLN A 404 -13.38 -8.70 4.01
N LYS A 405 -14.43 -7.87 3.95
CA LYS A 405 -15.31 -7.66 5.11
C LYS A 405 -15.99 -8.97 5.55
N ILE A 406 -16.52 -9.77 4.62
CA ILE A 406 -17.12 -11.08 4.93
C ILE A 406 -16.08 -12.04 5.53
N ASN A 407 -14.87 -12.08 4.96
CA ASN A 407 -13.77 -12.93 5.45
C ASN A 407 -13.33 -12.52 6.87
N ASN A 408 -13.24 -11.21 7.14
CA ASN A 408 -12.98 -10.64 8.46
C ASN A 408 -14.08 -11.01 9.46
N ASP A 409 -15.34 -10.74 9.13
CA ASP A 409 -16.49 -11.03 10.00
C ASP A 409 -16.58 -12.54 10.33
N ALA A 410 -16.31 -13.40 9.34
CA ALA A 410 -16.24 -14.85 9.53
C ALA A 410 -15.07 -15.26 10.45
N MET A 411 -13.88 -14.66 10.28
CA MET A 411 -12.73 -14.89 11.17
C MET A 411 -13.06 -14.52 12.60
N LEU A 412 -13.55 -13.29 12.84
CA LEU A 412 -13.88 -12.76 14.17
C LEU A 412 -14.90 -13.66 14.87
N ASN A 413 -15.91 -14.14 14.14
CA ASN A 413 -16.87 -15.11 14.65
C ASN A 413 -16.22 -16.47 15.00
N MET A 414 -15.34 -17.01 14.15
CA MET A 414 -14.66 -18.29 14.42
C MET A 414 -13.66 -18.19 15.57
N MET A 415 -12.87 -17.11 15.64
CA MET A 415 -12.01 -16.77 16.77
C MET A 415 -12.82 -16.71 18.07
N PHE A 416 -13.94 -15.97 18.09
CA PHE A 416 -14.79 -15.89 19.27
C PHE A 416 -15.26 -17.28 19.73
N GLN A 417 -15.71 -18.14 18.81
CA GLN A 417 -16.12 -19.51 19.13
C GLN A 417 -14.95 -20.35 19.68
N LEU A 418 -13.77 -20.30 19.05
CA LEU A 418 -12.55 -20.96 19.52
C LEU A 418 -12.17 -20.52 20.94
N VAL A 419 -12.07 -19.21 21.20
CA VAL A 419 -11.69 -18.67 22.52
C VAL A 419 -12.77 -18.94 23.57
N THR A 420 -14.02 -19.23 23.20
CA THR A 420 -15.04 -19.74 24.15
C THR A 420 -14.90 -21.23 24.46
N GLN A 421 -14.32 -22.05 23.57
CA GLN A 421 -14.18 -23.49 23.79
C GLN A 421 -12.80 -23.92 24.32
N LEU A 422 -11.74 -23.19 23.99
CA LEU A 422 -10.37 -23.52 24.43
C LEU A 422 -10.21 -23.50 25.95
N LYS A 423 -11.04 -22.74 26.69
CA LYS A 423 -11.02 -22.69 28.17
C LYS A 423 -11.56 -23.95 28.87
N ALA A 424 -12.11 -24.93 28.14
CA ALA A 424 -12.99 -25.94 28.74
C ALA A 424 -12.34 -27.30 29.08
N HIS A 425 -11.18 -27.66 28.50
CA HIS A 425 -10.56 -28.97 28.77
C HIS A 425 -9.03 -28.98 28.60
N ASP A 426 -8.34 -29.30 29.70
CA ASP A 426 -6.93 -29.69 29.71
C ASP A 426 -6.78 -31.22 29.67
N ALA A 427 -6.35 -31.75 28.53
CA ALA A 427 -5.83 -33.11 28.39
C ALA A 427 -4.96 -33.22 27.13
N SER A 428 -3.70 -32.82 27.22
CA SER A 428 -2.73 -33.08 26.15
C SER A 428 -2.45 -34.58 26.05
N LYS A 429 -3.08 -35.26 25.09
CA LYS A 429 -2.75 -36.64 24.73
C LYS A 429 -1.78 -36.63 23.56
N GLU A 430 -0.56 -37.10 23.80
CA GLU A 430 0.37 -37.43 22.73
C GLU A 430 -0.19 -38.58 21.87
N LEU A 431 0.25 -38.64 20.62
CA LEU A 431 -0.15 -39.71 19.72
C LEU A 431 0.53 -41.02 20.19
N THR A 432 -0.23 -41.92 20.80
CA THR A 432 0.34 -43.16 21.36
C THR A 432 1.09 -43.96 20.30
N SER A 433 2.20 -44.62 20.68
CA SER A 433 3.00 -45.47 19.78
C SER A 433 2.13 -46.50 19.02
N THR A 434 1.10 -47.04 19.68
CA THR A 434 0.09 -47.91 19.05
C THR A 434 -0.69 -47.22 17.93
N ALA A 435 -1.11 -45.96 18.10
CA ALA A 435 -1.80 -45.19 17.07
C ALA A 435 -0.89 -44.87 15.88
N TYR A 436 0.40 -44.59 16.13
CA TYR A 436 1.43 -44.43 15.10
C TYR A 436 1.59 -45.70 14.26
N HIS A 437 1.79 -46.86 14.91
CA HIS A 437 1.90 -48.16 14.22
C HIS A 437 0.63 -48.54 13.43
N LEU A 438 -0.57 -48.25 13.94
CA LEU A 438 -1.82 -48.49 13.22
C LEU A 438 -1.98 -47.60 11.98
N MET A 439 -1.50 -46.35 12.02
CA MET A 439 -1.49 -45.47 10.85
C MET A 439 -0.48 -45.92 9.80
N LEU A 440 0.70 -46.37 10.23
CA LEU A 440 1.75 -46.92 9.37
C LEU A 440 1.23 -48.18 8.64
N LYS A 441 0.67 -49.15 9.39
CA LYS A 441 0.10 -50.39 8.85
C LYS A 441 -1.04 -50.15 7.84
N ARG A 442 -1.84 -49.09 8.03
CA ARG A 442 -2.94 -48.74 7.10
C ARG A 442 -2.41 -48.17 5.79
N MET A 443 -1.37 -47.34 5.82
CA MET A 443 -0.79 -46.75 4.60
C MET A 443 0.13 -47.71 3.83
N SER A 444 0.71 -48.72 4.49
CA SER A 444 1.40 -49.82 3.80
C SER A 444 0.49 -50.67 2.90
N GLY A 445 -0.84 -50.48 2.94
CA GLY A 445 -1.79 -51.09 2.00
C GLY A 445 -2.02 -50.28 0.72
N GLU A 446 -1.53 -49.04 0.64
CA GLU A 446 -1.63 -48.18 -0.54
C GLU A 446 -0.35 -48.31 -1.40
N LYS A 447 -0.45 -48.14 -2.73
CA LYS A 447 0.70 -48.23 -3.66
C LYS A 447 1.61 -46.98 -3.61
N LEU A 448 1.96 -46.54 -2.41
CA LEU A 448 2.82 -45.39 -2.15
C LEU A 448 4.27 -45.83 -1.92
N SER A 449 5.24 -44.98 -2.30
CA SER A 449 6.63 -45.24 -1.97
C SER A 449 6.86 -45.13 -0.45
N PRO A 450 7.85 -45.83 0.13
CA PRO A 450 8.18 -45.69 1.55
C PRO A 450 8.47 -44.24 1.98
N THR A 451 9.05 -43.45 1.07
CA THR A 451 9.32 -42.02 1.26
C THR A 451 8.02 -41.20 1.36
N GLU A 452 7.05 -41.46 0.48
CA GLU A 452 5.76 -40.76 0.49
C GLU A 452 4.90 -41.18 1.69
N ILE A 453 4.88 -42.47 2.06
CA ILE A 453 4.23 -42.95 3.29
C ILE A 453 4.79 -42.19 4.51
N LYS A 454 6.12 -42.04 4.60
CA LYS A 454 6.78 -41.31 5.68
C LYS A 454 6.43 -39.81 5.67
N ARG A 455 6.43 -39.19 4.50
CA ARG A 455 6.03 -37.78 4.30
C ARG A 455 4.60 -37.52 4.79
N GLN A 456 3.65 -38.40 4.42
CA GLN A 456 2.26 -38.36 4.86
C GLN A 456 2.11 -38.64 6.36
N MET A 457 2.94 -39.51 6.96
CA MET A 457 2.97 -39.71 8.42
C MET A 457 3.39 -38.43 9.14
N HIS A 458 4.52 -37.83 8.75
CA HIS A 458 5.03 -36.60 9.36
C HIS A 458 3.99 -35.45 9.28
N LEU A 459 3.32 -35.29 8.13
CA LEU A 459 2.26 -34.30 7.96
C LEU A 459 1.08 -34.56 8.90
N ARG A 460 0.59 -35.80 8.97
CA ARG A 460 -0.55 -36.16 9.83
C ARG A 460 -0.20 -36.01 11.32
N GLU A 461 1.02 -36.34 11.71
CA GLU A 461 1.52 -36.13 13.07
C GLU A 461 1.59 -34.64 13.43
N ALA A 462 2.20 -33.80 12.57
CA ALA A 462 2.24 -32.36 12.76
C ALA A 462 0.83 -31.74 12.79
N LEU A 463 -0.09 -32.15 11.90
CA LEU A 463 -1.47 -31.69 11.92
C LEU A 463 -2.23 -32.16 13.18
N PHE A 464 -2.00 -33.38 13.67
CA PHE A 464 -2.59 -33.85 14.92
C PHE A 464 -2.07 -33.05 16.12
N ILE A 465 -0.77 -32.76 16.17
CA ILE A 465 -0.17 -31.91 17.21
C ILE A 465 -0.71 -30.48 17.12
N LEU A 466 -0.85 -29.92 15.92
CA LEU A 466 -1.37 -28.57 15.70
C LEU A 466 -2.85 -28.43 16.07
N THR A 467 -3.66 -29.48 15.93
CA THR A 467 -5.07 -29.46 16.37
C THR A 467 -5.26 -29.82 17.84
N SER A 468 -4.38 -30.64 18.43
CA SER A 468 -4.46 -31.06 19.84
C SER A 468 -3.82 -30.08 20.83
N LYS A 469 -2.66 -29.50 20.48
CA LYS A 469 -2.01 -28.45 21.27
C LYS A 469 -2.65 -27.11 20.95
N GLY A 470 -3.62 -26.69 21.77
CA GLY A 470 -3.71 -25.26 22.02
C GLY A 470 -2.49 -24.83 22.84
N ASN A 471 -1.93 -23.67 22.53
CA ASN A 471 -0.84 -23.12 23.33
C ASN A 471 -1.38 -22.75 24.72
N LYS A 472 -0.57 -22.92 25.76
CA LYS A 472 -0.87 -22.44 27.12
C LYS A 472 -0.83 -20.90 27.25
N SER A 473 -0.97 -20.18 26.13
CA SER A 473 -0.94 -18.72 26.11
C SER A 473 -2.22 -18.18 26.72
N THR A 474 -2.08 -17.29 27.69
CA THR A 474 -3.21 -16.49 28.21
C THR A 474 -3.71 -15.48 27.18
N ASN A 475 -2.86 -15.14 26.20
CA ASN A 475 -3.22 -14.33 25.04
C ASN A 475 -3.50 -15.22 23.81
N TRP A 476 -4.79 -15.32 23.47
CA TRP A 476 -5.31 -16.06 22.33
C TRP A 476 -4.88 -15.46 20.96
N GLN A 477 -4.50 -14.18 20.90
CA GLN A 477 -3.98 -13.55 19.68
C GLN A 477 -2.63 -14.17 19.29
N ASP A 478 -1.72 -14.33 20.28
CA ASP A 478 -0.41 -14.96 20.07
C ASP A 478 -0.55 -16.44 19.67
N GLU A 479 -1.54 -17.14 20.23
CA GLU A 479 -1.87 -18.51 19.82
C GLU A 479 -2.34 -18.56 18.36
N PHE A 480 -3.21 -17.63 17.94
CA PHE A 480 -3.66 -17.54 16.55
C PHE A 480 -2.50 -17.23 15.59
N ASP A 481 -1.61 -16.29 15.92
CA ASP A 481 -0.45 -15.94 15.09
C ASP A 481 0.58 -17.09 15.01
N ILE A 482 0.73 -17.89 16.07
CA ILE A 482 1.54 -19.12 16.04
C ILE A 482 0.91 -20.18 15.13
N ILE A 483 -0.40 -20.43 15.23
CA ILE A 483 -1.10 -21.37 14.33
C ILE A 483 -0.98 -20.89 12.88
N LEU A 484 -1.26 -19.61 12.61
CA LEU A 484 -1.17 -18.99 11.29
C LEU A 484 0.25 -19.11 10.69
N SER A 485 1.28 -18.91 11.52
CA SER A 485 2.67 -19.15 11.13
C SER A 485 2.91 -20.63 10.79
N ARG A 486 2.56 -21.55 11.69
CA ARG A 486 2.76 -23.00 11.49
C ARG A 486 2.05 -23.53 10.25
N VAL A 487 0.82 -23.11 9.98
CA VAL A 487 0.09 -23.49 8.75
C VAL A 487 0.78 -22.91 7.51
N THR A 488 1.25 -21.66 7.57
CA THR A 488 2.01 -21.04 6.46
C THR A 488 3.31 -21.81 6.18
N GLY A 489 4.02 -22.26 7.21
CA GLY A 489 5.20 -23.13 7.05
C GLY A 489 4.85 -24.51 6.49
N LEU A 490 3.72 -25.11 6.90
CA LEU A 490 3.24 -26.36 6.32
C LEU A 490 2.88 -26.19 4.83
N GLN A 491 2.26 -25.07 4.43
CA GLN A 491 2.01 -24.75 3.02
C GLN A 491 3.29 -24.63 2.19
N ALA A 492 4.44 -24.27 2.79
CA ALA A 492 5.72 -24.22 2.10
C ALA A 492 6.36 -25.62 1.87
N LEU A 493 5.94 -26.63 2.64
CA LEU A 493 6.46 -28.01 2.59
C LEU A 493 5.50 -29.01 1.93
N TYR A 494 4.20 -28.72 1.97
CA TYR A 494 3.11 -29.59 1.54
C TYR A 494 2.09 -28.80 0.71
N SER A 495 1.50 -29.44 -0.30
CA SER A 495 0.41 -28.83 -1.04
C SER A 495 -0.85 -28.68 -0.17
N GLN A 496 -1.71 -27.73 -0.54
CA GLN A 496 -3.01 -27.57 0.14
C GLN A 496 -3.85 -28.86 0.09
N SER A 497 -3.73 -29.61 -1.01
CA SER A 497 -4.38 -30.91 -1.23
C SER A 497 -3.96 -31.93 -0.16
N GLU A 498 -2.66 -32.09 0.08
CA GLU A 498 -2.11 -33.00 1.11
C GLU A 498 -2.56 -32.59 2.51
N ILE A 499 -2.57 -31.28 2.82
CA ILE A 499 -3.03 -30.77 4.12
C ILE A 499 -4.50 -31.11 4.34
N LEU A 500 -5.36 -30.89 3.34
CA LEU A 500 -6.79 -31.23 3.42
C LEU A 500 -7.03 -32.75 3.50
N ASP A 501 -6.25 -33.56 2.80
CA ASP A 501 -6.32 -35.02 2.90
C ASP A 501 -5.89 -35.52 4.28
N GLY A 502 -4.84 -34.93 4.86
CA GLY A 502 -4.39 -35.18 6.22
C GLY A 502 -5.47 -34.87 7.26
N LEU A 503 -6.11 -33.70 7.15
CA LEU A 503 -7.23 -33.31 8.02
C LEU A 503 -8.44 -34.25 7.85
N ASN A 504 -8.85 -34.54 6.61
CA ASN A 504 -9.97 -35.45 6.32
C ASN A 504 -9.72 -36.87 6.85
N ALA A 505 -8.51 -37.40 6.71
CA ALA A 505 -8.13 -38.72 7.18
C ALA A 505 -8.15 -38.86 8.73
N MET A 506 -7.99 -37.74 9.45
CA MET A 506 -7.96 -37.72 10.91
C MET A 506 -9.28 -37.28 11.56
N TYR A 507 -10.18 -36.62 10.82
CA TYR A 507 -11.39 -36.00 11.37
C TYR A 507 -12.22 -36.92 12.28
N SER A 508 -12.41 -38.20 11.94
CA SER A 508 -13.18 -39.15 12.76
C SER A 508 -12.53 -39.53 14.09
N LYS A 509 -11.27 -39.13 14.31
CA LYS A 509 -10.52 -39.28 15.56
C LYS A 509 -10.43 -37.97 16.36
N PHE A 510 -10.85 -36.84 15.79
CA PHE A 510 -10.78 -35.54 16.44
C PHE A 510 -11.90 -35.38 17.47
N ASP A 511 -11.57 -34.83 18.62
CA ASP A 511 -12.56 -34.27 19.52
C ASP A 511 -13.12 -32.93 18.98
N ASN A 512 -14.10 -32.35 19.67
CA ASN A 512 -14.71 -31.08 19.25
C ASN A 512 -13.68 -29.94 19.11
N ARG A 513 -12.70 -29.84 20.01
CA ARG A 513 -11.65 -28.80 20.00
C ARG A 513 -10.74 -28.98 18.78
N GLN A 514 -10.30 -30.21 18.52
CA GLN A 514 -9.49 -30.55 17.35
C GLN A 514 -10.23 -30.28 16.04
N ILE A 515 -11.55 -30.52 15.99
CA ILE A 515 -12.41 -30.14 14.85
C ILE A 515 -12.41 -28.61 14.66
N PHE A 516 -12.55 -27.82 15.72
CA PHE A 516 -12.48 -26.35 15.61
C PHE A 516 -11.10 -25.84 15.17
N ALA A 517 -10.01 -26.45 15.63
CA ALA A 517 -8.67 -26.13 15.14
C ALA A 517 -8.48 -26.52 13.67
N ALA A 518 -8.99 -27.67 13.23
CA ALA A 518 -8.98 -28.07 11.82
C ALA A 518 -9.76 -27.09 10.92
N TYR A 519 -10.89 -26.57 11.41
CA TYR A 519 -11.64 -25.50 10.74
C TYR A 519 -10.89 -24.17 10.68
N LEU A 520 -10.04 -23.86 11.66
CA LEU A 520 -9.14 -22.69 11.61
C LEU A 520 -8.03 -22.85 10.55
N ILE A 521 -7.45 -24.05 10.45
CA ILE A 521 -6.47 -24.39 9.40
C ILE A 521 -7.15 -24.25 8.03
N LEU A 522 -8.34 -24.82 7.84
CA LEU A 522 -9.10 -24.68 6.60
C LEU A 522 -9.41 -23.20 6.27
N PHE A 523 -9.78 -22.39 7.26
CA PHE A 523 -10.00 -20.95 7.07
C PHE A 523 -8.74 -20.24 6.56
N GLN A 524 -7.56 -20.56 7.13
CA GLN A 524 -6.29 -20.01 6.67
C GLN A 524 -6.02 -20.38 5.21
N LEU A 525 -6.21 -21.66 4.82
CA LEU A 525 -5.99 -22.12 3.46
C LEU A 525 -6.89 -21.36 2.47
N ILE A 526 -8.17 -21.21 2.81
CA ILE A 526 -9.18 -20.48 2.02
C ILE A 526 -8.80 -19.01 1.83
N VAL A 527 -8.43 -18.29 2.89
CA VAL A 527 -8.32 -16.83 2.86
C VAL A 527 -6.94 -16.34 2.43
N TYR A 528 -5.87 -17.08 2.72
CA TYR A 528 -4.50 -16.63 2.43
C TYR A 528 -3.95 -17.08 1.08
N ASN A 529 -4.51 -18.11 0.46
CA ASN A 529 -4.21 -18.43 -0.94
C ASN A 529 -5.48 -18.75 -1.74
N PRO A 530 -6.39 -17.76 -1.90
CA PRO A 530 -7.73 -18.00 -2.44
C PRO A 530 -7.74 -18.28 -3.95
N ASN A 531 -6.85 -17.66 -4.73
CA ASN A 531 -6.76 -17.92 -6.18
C ASN A 531 -6.55 -19.43 -6.45
N ASP A 532 -5.45 -19.99 -5.93
CA ASP A 532 -5.09 -21.39 -6.11
C ASP A 532 -6.15 -22.33 -5.53
N PHE A 533 -6.80 -21.92 -4.44
CA PHE A 533 -7.84 -22.71 -3.76
C PHE A 533 -9.14 -22.80 -4.56
N PHE A 534 -9.66 -21.68 -5.07
CA PHE A 534 -10.99 -21.62 -5.70
C PHE A 534 -10.99 -21.93 -7.20
N ILE A 535 -9.86 -21.74 -7.90
CA ILE A 535 -9.68 -22.20 -9.28
C ILE A 535 -9.61 -23.75 -9.33
N ASN A 536 -9.07 -24.37 -8.27
CA ASN A 536 -8.93 -25.82 -8.17
C ASN A 536 -10.19 -26.47 -7.54
N GLY A 537 -11.18 -26.80 -8.37
CA GLY A 537 -12.42 -27.47 -7.95
C GLY A 537 -12.24 -28.62 -6.95
N PRO A 538 -11.30 -29.58 -7.18
CA PRO A 538 -10.96 -30.62 -6.21
C PRO A 538 -10.57 -30.15 -4.80
N LEU A 539 -9.91 -28.99 -4.63
CA LEU A 539 -9.64 -28.43 -3.29
C LEU A 539 -10.93 -27.97 -2.60
N VAL A 540 -11.82 -27.32 -3.35
CA VAL A 540 -13.14 -26.88 -2.85
C VAL A 540 -13.98 -28.09 -2.42
N GLU A 541 -13.95 -29.19 -3.17
CA GLU A 541 -14.63 -30.45 -2.80
C GLU A 541 -14.03 -31.08 -1.53
N LYS A 542 -12.69 -31.19 -1.44
CA LYS A 542 -12.01 -31.70 -0.24
C LYS A 542 -12.31 -30.87 1.01
N ALA A 543 -12.49 -29.57 0.86
CA ALA A 543 -12.91 -28.66 1.93
C ALA A 543 -14.38 -28.83 2.32
N LYS A 544 -15.30 -28.95 1.36
CA LYS A 544 -16.71 -29.28 1.61
C LYS A 544 -16.84 -30.61 2.35
N ASN A 545 -16.10 -31.63 1.91
CA ASN A 545 -16.00 -32.93 2.60
C ASN A 545 -15.54 -32.79 4.06
N LEU A 546 -14.55 -31.94 4.36
CA LEU A 546 -14.08 -31.71 5.73
C LEU A 546 -15.14 -31.00 6.60
N ILE A 547 -15.91 -30.08 6.01
CA ILE A 547 -16.98 -29.33 6.69
C ILE A 547 -18.20 -30.22 6.97
N ASP A 548 -18.54 -31.12 6.05
CA ASP A 548 -19.75 -31.94 6.11
C ASP A 548 -19.56 -33.24 6.94
N ARG A 549 -18.32 -33.68 7.16
CA ARG A 549 -18.01 -34.75 8.12
C ARG A 549 -18.53 -34.43 9.51
N GLY A 550 -19.06 -35.45 10.19
CA GLY A 550 -19.72 -35.27 11.50
C GLY A 550 -21.15 -34.72 11.41
N PHE A 551 -21.69 -34.52 10.21
CA PHE A 551 -23.12 -34.30 9.95
C PHE A 551 -23.79 -35.47 9.22
N GLU A 552 -23.09 -36.60 9.13
CA GLU A 552 -23.57 -37.87 8.59
C GLU A 552 -24.79 -38.40 9.35
N LYS A 553 -25.59 -39.25 8.69
CA LYS A 553 -26.84 -39.79 9.25
C LYS A 553 -26.59 -40.56 10.55
N GLY A 554 -27.00 -39.96 11.67
CA GLY A 554 -26.82 -40.51 13.03
C GLY A 554 -25.86 -39.70 13.92
N ALA A 555 -25.06 -38.80 13.35
CA ALA A 555 -24.20 -37.91 14.12
C ALA A 555 -25.03 -36.86 14.89
N LYS A 556 -24.54 -36.44 16.07
CA LYS A 556 -25.15 -35.40 16.91
C LYS A 556 -24.24 -34.15 16.98
N PRO A 557 -24.11 -33.37 15.90
CA PRO A 557 -23.23 -32.21 15.87
C PRO A 557 -23.69 -31.13 16.86
N SER A 558 -22.74 -30.57 17.59
CA SER A 558 -22.95 -29.49 18.56
C SER A 558 -23.50 -28.22 17.90
N PHE A 559 -24.11 -27.34 18.71
CA PHE A 559 -24.58 -26.04 18.23
C PHE A 559 -23.45 -25.19 17.60
N ALA A 560 -22.26 -25.22 18.19
CA ALA A 560 -21.09 -24.51 17.67
C ALA A 560 -20.59 -25.11 16.34
N GLN A 561 -20.57 -26.44 16.18
CA GLN A 561 -20.27 -27.07 14.88
C GLN A 561 -21.30 -26.67 13.82
N LYS A 562 -22.61 -26.70 14.13
CA LYS A 562 -23.68 -26.22 13.22
C LYS A 562 -23.46 -24.77 12.79
N ARG A 563 -23.03 -23.90 13.73
CA ARG A 563 -22.72 -22.49 13.45
C ARG A 563 -21.48 -22.33 12.56
N ILE A 564 -20.38 -23.04 12.85
CA ILE A 564 -19.14 -22.93 12.06
C ILE A 564 -19.28 -23.58 10.69
N ARG A 565 -19.98 -24.71 10.54
CA ARG A 565 -20.34 -25.27 9.23
C ARG A 565 -21.08 -24.24 8.36
N ARG A 566 -22.02 -23.49 8.94
CA ARG A 566 -22.71 -22.39 8.24
C ARG A 566 -21.75 -21.24 7.88
N LEU A 567 -20.87 -20.83 8.78
CA LEU A 567 -19.89 -19.77 8.52
C LEU A 567 -18.93 -20.17 7.39
N LEU A 568 -18.33 -21.36 7.44
CA LEU A 568 -17.42 -21.86 6.42
C LEU A 568 -18.12 -22.16 5.08
N GLY A 569 -19.35 -22.68 5.11
CA GLY A 569 -20.16 -22.87 3.91
C GLY A 569 -20.46 -21.54 3.21
N ASN A 570 -20.88 -20.52 3.97
CA ASN A 570 -21.09 -19.17 3.47
C ASN A 570 -19.78 -18.54 2.94
N LEU A 571 -18.67 -18.76 3.63
CA LEU A 571 -17.34 -18.27 3.23
C LEU A 571 -16.89 -18.88 1.90
N ILE A 572 -17.01 -20.21 1.76
CA ILE A 572 -16.71 -20.92 0.51
C ILE A 572 -17.62 -20.41 -0.61
N ALA A 573 -18.93 -20.29 -0.37
CA ALA A 573 -19.85 -19.80 -1.39
C ALA A 573 -19.55 -18.34 -1.82
N ALA A 574 -19.22 -17.46 -0.88
CA ALA A 574 -18.89 -16.06 -1.16
C ALA A 574 -17.57 -15.91 -1.92
N ASN A 575 -16.51 -16.61 -1.50
CA ASN A 575 -15.22 -16.58 -2.19
C ASN A 575 -15.31 -17.29 -3.55
N GLN A 576 -15.93 -18.48 -3.63
CA GLN A 576 -16.13 -19.19 -4.91
C GLN A 576 -16.87 -18.29 -5.90
N LYS A 577 -17.99 -17.66 -5.50
CA LYS A 577 -18.73 -16.71 -6.36
C LYS A 577 -17.85 -15.57 -6.89
N PHE A 578 -16.94 -15.04 -6.07
CA PHE A 578 -16.06 -13.95 -6.46
C PHE A 578 -14.92 -14.41 -7.40
N TYR A 579 -14.28 -15.54 -7.10
CA TYR A 579 -13.16 -16.05 -7.90
C TYR A 579 -13.60 -16.73 -9.21
N THR A 580 -14.89 -17.06 -9.35
CA THR A 580 -15.52 -17.43 -10.62
C THR A 580 -16.37 -16.29 -11.20
N ASP A 581 -16.25 -15.05 -10.72
CA ASP A 581 -16.92 -13.90 -11.33
C ASP A 581 -16.18 -13.52 -12.63
N PRO A 582 -16.85 -13.45 -13.79
CA PRO A 582 -16.21 -13.08 -15.06
C PRO A 582 -15.44 -11.75 -14.96
N LEU A 583 -15.89 -10.80 -14.13
CA LEU A 583 -15.19 -9.53 -13.94
C LEU A 583 -13.76 -9.71 -13.38
N VAL A 584 -13.56 -10.70 -12.50
CA VAL A 584 -12.24 -11.03 -11.95
C VAL A 584 -11.39 -11.75 -12.99
N GLU A 585 -11.98 -12.67 -13.77
CA GLU A 585 -11.33 -13.35 -14.90
C GLU A 585 -10.84 -12.35 -15.96
N HIS A 586 -11.67 -11.37 -16.35
CA HIS A 586 -11.30 -10.34 -17.31
C HIS A 586 -10.21 -9.40 -16.77
N PHE A 587 -10.26 -9.05 -15.48
CA PHE A 587 -9.19 -8.30 -14.84
C PHE A 587 -7.86 -9.07 -14.88
N ASP A 588 -7.88 -10.37 -14.60
CA ASP A 588 -6.67 -11.21 -14.64
C ASP A 588 -6.12 -11.36 -16.07
N SER A 589 -6.99 -11.62 -17.03
CA SER A 589 -6.64 -11.72 -18.45
C SER A 589 -6.02 -10.42 -18.98
N LEU A 590 -6.57 -9.27 -18.59
CA LEU A 590 -6.05 -7.96 -18.99
C LEU A 590 -4.75 -7.61 -18.25
N ASN A 591 -4.55 -8.03 -16.99
CA ASN A 591 -3.22 -7.93 -16.36
C ASN A 591 -2.20 -8.78 -17.11
N GLN A 592 -2.51 -10.04 -17.41
CA GLN A 592 -1.61 -10.94 -18.13
C GLN A 592 -1.22 -10.37 -19.51
N TRP A 593 -2.19 -9.79 -20.22
CA TRP A 593 -1.93 -9.06 -21.47
C TRP A 593 -1.01 -7.85 -21.25
N PHE A 594 -1.24 -7.02 -20.22
CA PHE A 594 -0.33 -5.90 -19.90
C PHE A 594 1.08 -6.35 -19.46
N GLU A 595 1.23 -7.53 -18.87
CA GLU A 595 2.53 -8.10 -18.50
C GLU A 595 3.31 -8.63 -19.71
N GLN A 596 2.61 -9.13 -20.74
CA GLN A 596 3.19 -9.63 -21.99
C GLN A 596 3.44 -8.53 -23.02
N ARG A 597 2.63 -7.47 -23.00
CA ARG A 597 2.69 -6.34 -23.92
C ARG A 597 4.07 -5.68 -23.95
N GLU A 598 4.59 -5.46 -25.15
CA GLU A 598 5.72 -4.57 -25.38
C GLU A 598 5.26 -3.11 -25.45
N SER A 599 5.92 -2.22 -24.69
CA SER A 599 5.72 -0.78 -24.83
C SER A 599 6.70 -0.20 -25.84
N THR A 600 6.22 0.70 -26.70
CA THR A 600 7.08 1.46 -27.63
C THR A 600 7.93 2.53 -26.95
N LYS A 601 7.68 2.84 -25.67
CA LYS A 601 8.44 3.84 -24.91
C LYS A 601 9.67 3.21 -24.26
N SER A 602 10.85 3.71 -24.63
CA SER A 602 12.11 3.24 -24.05
C SER A 602 12.28 3.69 -22.59
N PHE A 603 12.55 2.73 -21.70
CA PHE A 603 12.97 3.01 -20.31
C PHE A 603 14.34 3.72 -20.28
N ASP A 604 15.22 3.38 -21.22
CA ASP A 604 16.55 4.00 -21.35
C ASP A 604 16.46 5.50 -21.65
N GLU A 605 15.52 5.87 -22.53
CA GLU A 605 15.22 7.27 -22.82
C GLU A 605 14.58 7.99 -21.63
N LEU A 606 13.76 7.31 -20.83
CA LEU A 606 13.17 7.86 -19.61
C LEU A 606 14.25 8.21 -18.58
N VAL A 607 15.20 7.29 -18.33
CA VAL A 607 16.36 7.54 -17.46
C VAL A 607 17.23 8.66 -18.03
N THR A 608 17.56 8.62 -19.32
CA THR A 608 18.35 9.65 -20.00
C THR A 608 17.67 11.03 -19.96
N ARG A 609 16.34 11.09 -20.02
CA ARG A 609 15.53 12.31 -19.86
C ARG A 609 15.61 12.82 -18.42
N GLY A 610 15.51 11.94 -17.42
CA GLY A 610 15.68 12.27 -16.00
C GLY A 610 17.05 12.89 -15.71
N ILE A 611 18.13 12.30 -16.24
CA ILE A 611 19.51 12.82 -16.08
C ILE A 611 19.61 14.25 -16.65
N LYS A 612 19.08 14.48 -17.85
CA LYS A 612 19.05 15.80 -18.50
C LYS A 612 18.20 16.83 -17.73
N GLN A 613 17.10 16.41 -17.09
CA GLN A 613 16.29 17.29 -16.23
C GLN A 613 17.03 17.65 -14.94
N LYS A 614 17.67 16.67 -14.27
CA LYS A 614 18.43 16.91 -13.04
C LYS A 614 19.66 17.81 -13.32
N GLU A 615 20.34 17.64 -14.45
CA GLU A 615 21.42 18.54 -14.90
C GLU A 615 20.94 20.00 -14.99
N ARG A 616 19.79 20.25 -15.63
CA ARG A 616 19.20 21.61 -15.72
C ARG A 616 18.85 22.17 -14.35
N LEU A 617 18.23 21.36 -13.49
CA LEU A 617 17.82 21.76 -12.15
C LEU A 617 19.03 22.13 -11.26
N ILE A 618 20.10 21.33 -11.31
CA ILE A 618 21.38 21.63 -10.63
C ILE A 618 21.96 22.95 -11.16
N LEU A 619 22.03 23.14 -12.48
CA LEU A 619 22.57 24.37 -13.06
C LEU A 619 21.73 25.62 -12.71
N LYS A 620 20.39 25.53 -12.73
CA LYS A 620 19.51 26.65 -12.34
C LYS A 620 19.58 26.98 -10.85
N SER A 621 19.65 25.97 -9.98
CA SER A 621 19.71 26.20 -8.52
C SER A 621 20.99 26.91 -8.11
N LYS A 622 22.15 26.52 -8.67
CA LYS A 622 23.43 27.23 -8.47
C LYS A 622 23.41 28.67 -9.03
N LEU A 623 22.62 28.94 -10.08
CA LEU A 623 22.46 30.27 -10.67
C LEU A 623 21.39 31.15 -9.98
N ARG A 624 20.70 30.66 -8.95
CA ARG A 624 19.62 31.36 -8.22
C ARG A 624 18.48 31.85 -9.13
N CYS A 625 18.15 31.09 -10.17
CA CYS A 625 16.99 31.40 -11.03
C CYS A 625 15.67 31.17 -10.26
N VAL A 626 14.71 32.08 -10.43
CA VAL A 626 13.41 32.07 -9.71
C VAL A 626 12.49 30.93 -10.16
N ASP A 627 12.67 30.43 -11.38
CA ASP A 627 11.80 29.40 -11.99
C ASP A 627 12.49 28.02 -12.06
N THR A 628 12.57 27.38 -10.90
CA THR A 628 12.99 25.97 -10.72
C THR A 628 11.82 25.02 -10.52
N ARG A 629 10.66 25.49 -10.05
CA ARG A 629 9.51 24.66 -9.64
C ARG A 629 9.02 23.75 -10.78
N GLN A 630 8.93 24.25 -12.01
CA GLN A 630 8.45 23.45 -13.14
C GLN A 630 9.45 22.32 -13.50
N GLU A 631 10.75 22.59 -13.46
CA GLU A 631 11.78 21.57 -13.74
C GLU A 631 11.91 20.56 -12.60
N GLN A 632 11.76 21.00 -11.35
CA GLN A 632 11.69 20.13 -10.19
C GLN A 632 10.50 19.17 -10.31
N SER A 633 9.28 19.68 -10.54
CA SER A 633 8.09 18.84 -10.72
C SER A 633 8.19 17.89 -11.92
N ALA A 634 8.83 18.32 -13.02
CA ALA A 634 9.07 17.43 -14.18
C ALA A 634 10.09 16.32 -13.87
N CYS A 635 11.11 16.62 -13.05
CA CYS A 635 12.10 15.64 -12.60
C CYS A 635 11.51 14.66 -11.58
N GLU A 636 10.71 15.15 -10.63
CA GLU A 636 9.99 14.34 -9.64
C GLU A 636 9.03 13.37 -10.33
N LYS A 637 8.19 13.84 -11.26
CA LYS A 637 7.32 12.96 -12.08
C LYS A 637 8.11 11.91 -12.86
N THR A 638 9.29 12.26 -13.38
CA THR A 638 10.14 11.31 -14.10
C THR A 638 10.73 10.25 -13.15
N ALA A 639 11.13 10.64 -11.93
CA ALA A 639 11.59 9.72 -10.90
C ALA A 639 10.45 8.83 -10.36
N GLU A 640 9.24 9.37 -10.19
CA GLU A 640 8.04 8.61 -9.82
C GLU A 640 7.69 7.55 -10.87
N LEU A 641 7.77 7.90 -12.16
CA LEU A 641 7.57 6.93 -13.26
C LEU A 641 8.63 5.84 -13.25
N ILE A 642 9.91 6.17 -13.15
CA ILE A 642 11.00 5.17 -13.05
C ILE A 642 10.76 4.23 -11.85
N ALA A 643 10.43 4.78 -10.68
CA ALA A 643 10.10 4.01 -9.48
C ALA A 643 8.85 3.15 -9.67
N GLN A 644 7.86 3.59 -10.46
CA GLN A 644 6.65 2.81 -10.74
C GLN A 644 6.90 1.64 -11.69
N GLU A 645 7.70 1.80 -12.75
CA GLU A 645 8.10 0.67 -13.62
C GLU A 645 8.82 -0.42 -12.81
N MET A 646 9.70 0.00 -11.89
CA MET A 646 10.38 -0.88 -10.94
C MET A 646 9.36 -1.58 -10.02
N ARG A 647 8.50 -0.84 -9.31
CA ARG A 647 7.47 -1.41 -8.41
C ARG A 647 6.57 -2.43 -9.10
N VAL A 648 6.07 -2.10 -10.30
CA VAL A 648 5.23 -2.98 -11.13
C VAL A 648 5.90 -4.35 -11.33
N CYS A 649 7.20 -4.37 -11.57
CA CYS A 649 7.97 -5.61 -11.74
C CYS A 649 8.11 -6.45 -10.45
N MET A 650 8.27 -5.83 -9.27
CA MET A 650 8.30 -6.57 -7.99
C MET A 650 6.91 -7.03 -7.53
N VAL A 651 5.85 -6.25 -7.81
CA VAL A 651 4.49 -6.68 -7.52
C VAL A 651 4.08 -7.87 -8.40
N SER A 652 4.43 -7.86 -9.69
CA SER A 652 4.21 -8.99 -10.61
C SER A 652 4.82 -10.29 -10.04
N TYR A 653 6.10 -10.23 -9.66
CA TYR A 653 6.80 -11.34 -9.01
C TYR A 653 6.10 -11.81 -7.73
N TYR A 654 5.79 -10.88 -6.81
CA TYR A 654 5.16 -11.26 -5.54
C TYR A 654 3.74 -11.79 -5.71
N LYS A 655 2.98 -11.44 -6.76
CA LYS A 655 1.70 -12.09 -7.08
C LYS A 655 1.92 -13.56 -7.47
N GLN A 656 2.87 -13.80 -8.38
CA GLN A 656 3.05 -15.08 -9.06
C GLN A 656 3.78 -16.12 -8.20
N VAL A 657 4.91 -15.76 -7.57
CA VAL A 657 5.84 -16.73 -6.96
C VAL A 657 5.18 -17.63 -5.89
N PRO A 658 5.19 -18.97 -6.04
CA PRO A 658 4.69 -19.89 -5.02
C PRO A 658 5.52 -19.85 -3.71
N LEU A 659 4.89 -20.15 -2.57
CA LEU A 659 5.63 -20.25 -1.30
C LEU A 659 6.64 -21.40 -1.29
N GLN A 660 6.29 -22.51 -1.95
CA GLN A 660 7.14 -23.68 -2.11
C GLN A 660 8.39 -23.32 -2.93
N THR A 661 8.24 -22.50 -3.98
CA THR A 661 9.35 -21.96 -4.78
C THR A 661 10.30 -21.09 -3.95
N LEU A 662 9.75 -20.20 -3.11
CA LEU A 662 10.56 -19.39 -2.17
C LEU A 662 11.28 -20.26 -1.13
N TYR A 663 10.61 -21.28 -0.58
CA TYR A 663 11.21 -22.17 0.41
C TYR A 663 12.23 -23.14 -0.21
N ASN A 664 11.95 -23.76 -1.35
CA ASN A 664 12.85 -24.74 -1.97
C ASN A 664 14.07 -24.11 -2.63
N TYR A 665 14.08 -22.79 -2.85
CA TYR A 665 15.21 -22.06 -3.41
C TYR A 665 16.54 -22.51 -2.80
N LYS A 666 17.45 -22.92 -3.68
CA LYS A 666 18.87 -23.13 -3.40
C LYS A 666 19.63 -22.23 -4.36
N PRO A 667 20.58 -21.40 -3.89
CA PRO A 667 21.43 -20.66 -4.81
C PRO A 667 22.19 -21.67 -5.68
N PRO A 668 22.27 -21.45 -7.01
CA PRO A 668 23.09 -22.30 -7.87
C PRO A 668 24.55 -22.24 -7.40
N LYS A 669 25.26 -23.37 -7.47
CA LYS A 669 26.71 -23.36 -7.30
C LYS A 669 27.36 -22.74 -8.53
N GLU A 670 28.59 -22.26 -8.39
CA GLU A 670 29.35 -21.72 -9.52
C GLU A 670 29.44 -22.74 -10.66
N GLY A 671 29.01 -22.33 -11.86
CA GLY A 671 28.96 -23.19 -13.05
C GLY A 671 27.73 -24.11 -13.17
N GLU A 672 26.88 -24.25 -12.14
CA GLU A 672 25.64 -25.02 -12.22
C GLU A 672 24.46 -24.13 -12.69
N SER A 673 23.60 -24.65 -13.56
CA SER A 673 22.32 -24.00 -13.87
C SER A 673 21.38 -24.10 -12.66
N PRO A 674 20.52 -23.10 -12.41
CA PRO A 674 19.56 -23.17 -11.30
C PRO A 674 18.58 -24.32 -11.52
N SER A 675 18.31 -25.08 -10.45
CA SER A 675 17.33 -26.17 -10.50
C SER A 675 15.95 -25.66 -10.93
N PRO A 676 15.06 -26.47 -11.54
CA PRO A 676 13.74 -26.01 -12.00
C PRO A 676 12.94 -25.25 -10.93
N GLU A 677 12.98 -25.73 -9.69
CA GLU A 677 12.36 -25.10 -8.52
C GLU A 677 12.99 -23.76 -8.09
N SER A 678 14.24 -23.50 -8.51
CA SER A 678 14.99 -22.28 -8.21
C SER A 678 15.07 -21.30 -9.39
N ILE A 679 14.63 -21.66 -10.60
CA ILE A 679 14.74 -20.81 -11.81
C ILE A 679 14.08 -19.44 -11.59
N GLU A 680 12.85 -19.40 -11.07
CA GLU A 680 12.09 -18.15 -10.94
C GLU A 680 12.75 -17.17 -9.96
N VAL A 681 13.21 -17.67 -8.80
CA VAL A 681 13.88 -16.88 -7.78
C VAL A 681 15.29 -16.46 -8.24
N SER A 682 16.03 -17.37 -8.90
CA SER A 682 17.35 -17.07 -9.48
C SER A 682 17.25 -16.00 -10.56
N ARG A 683 16.24 -16.10 -11.44
CA ARG A 683 15.92 -15.06 -12.42
C ARG A 683 15.67 -13.72 -11.72
N LYS A 684 14.85 -13.69 -10.66
CA LYS A 684 14.54 -12.44 -9.95
C LYS A 684 15.75 -11.83 -9.23
N ILE A 685 16.65 -12.65 -8.70
CA ILE A 685 17.94 -12.21 -8.13
C ILE A 685 18.89 -11.71 -9.23
N SER A 686 18.90 -12.36 -10.40
CA SER A 686 19.64 -11.90 -11.58
C SER A 686 19.14 -10.53 -12.05
N GLU A 687 17.82 -10.34 -12.18
CA GLU A 687 17.20 -9.05 -12.54
C GLU A 687 17.63 -7.90 -11.62
N PHE A 688 17.76 -8.15 -10.32
CA PHE A 688 18.28 -7.17 -9.34
C PHE A 688 19.75 -6.78 -9.63
N ASN A 689 20.60 -7.76 -9.97
CA ASN A 689 21.99 -7.52 -10.35
C ASN A 689 22.11 -6.79 -11.70
N THR A 690 21.36 -7.24 -12.71
CA THR A 690 21.22 -6.62 -14.03
C THR A 690 20.83 -5.14 -13.92
N LEU A 691 19.88 -4.82 -13.04
CA LEU A 691 19.44 -3.44 -12.80
C LEU A 691 20.52 -2.59 -12.10
N THR A 692 21.26 -3.19 -11.17
CA THR A 692 22.42 -2.55 -10.50
C THR A 692 23.52 -2.23 -11.53
N HIS A 693 23.85 -3.20 -12.39
CA HIS A 693 24.83 -3.06 -13.48
C HIS A 693 24.38 -2.03 -14.53
N TYR A 694 23.10 -2.01 -14.90
CA TYR A 694 22.52 -1.00 -15.78
C TYR A 694 22.75 0.42 -15.24
N PHE A 695 22.48 0.66 -13.96
CA PHE A 695 22.68 1.98 -13.36
C PHE A 695 24.16 2.34 -13.20
N LEU A 696 25.03 1.39 -12.85
CA LEU A 696 26.49 1.60 -12.86
C LEU A 696 26.95 2.03 -14.26
N LYS A 697 26.58 1.27 -15.30
CA LYS A 697 26.88 1.60 -16.70
C LYS A 697 26.36 2.99 -17.07
N LYS A 698 25.14 3.37 -16.69
CA LYS A 698 24.60 4.72 -16.93
C LYS A 698 25.33 5.86 -16.22
N ILE A 699 25.94 5.59 -15.06
CA ILE A 699 26.79 6.55 -14.35
C ILE A 699 28.13 6.73 -15.09
N PHE A 700 28.76 5.64 -15.52
CA PHE A 700 30.11 5.67 -16.09
C PHE A 700 30.19 5.92 -17.60
N ASP A 701 29.15 5.56 -18.40
CA ASP A 701 29.05 5.88 -19.83
C ASP A 701 29.04 7.41 -20.09
N ASN A 702 28.70 8.23 -19.08
CA ASN A 702 28.57 9.68 -19.18
C ASN A 702 29.25 10.38 -17.98
N PRO A 703 30.60 10.39 -17.88
CA PRO A 703 31.31 10.95 -16.73
C PRO A 703 31.09 12.47 -16.54
N ASP A 704 30.67 13.19 -17.60
CA ASP A 704 30.29 14.60 -17.51
C ASP A 704 28.87 14.84 -16.95
N LYS A 705 28.10 13.76 -16.73
CA LYS A 705 26.76 13.76 -16.12
C LYS A 705 26.68 12.92 -14.84
N MET A 706 27.81 12.48 -14.31
CA MET A 706 27.92 11.60 -13.15
C MET A 706 27.12 12.11 -11.93
N LEU A 707 27.27 13.40 -11.55
CA LEU A 707 26.47 13.99 -10.47
C LEU A 707 24.95 14.03 -10.78
N PRO A 708 24.48 14.56 -11.93
CA PRO A 708 23.07 14.44 -12.34
C PRO A 708 22.50 13.02 -12.30
N SER A 709 23.29 12.00 -12.64
CA SER A 709 22.88 10.59 -12.56
C SER A 709 22.70 10.11 -11.13
N LEU A 710 23.66 10.43 -10.23
CA LEU A 710 23.55 10.12 -8.79
C LEU A 710 22.34 10.83 -8.16
N GLU A 711 22.15 12.12 -8.44
CA GLU A 711 21.01 12.89 -7.94
C GLU A 711 19.65 12.41 -8.49
N LEU A 712 19.60 11.88 -9.72
CA LEU A 712 18.40 11.22 -10.22
C LEU A 712 18.11 9.96 -9.41
N LEU A 713 19.11 9.11 -9.15
CA LEU A 713 18.92 7.89 -8.37
C LEU A 713 18.47 8.18 -6.93
N PHE A 714 18.90 9.26 -6.28
CA PHE A 714 18.36 9.67 -4.97
C PHE A 714 16.88 10.07 -5.08
N SER A 715 16.51 10.75 -6.17
CA SER A 715 15.12 11.11 -6.45
C SER A 715 14.25 9.85 -6.68
N VAL A 716 14.78 8.83 -7.37
CA VAL A 716 14.12 7.53 -7.58
C VAL A 716 14.03 6.74 -6.27
N GLY A 717 15.09 6.70 -5.46
CA GLY A 717 15.08 6.03 -4.14
C GLY A 717 14.03 6.61 -3.20
N ARG A 718 13.92 7.95 -3.17
CA ARG A 718 12.84 8.66 -2.45
C ARG A 718 11.45 8.28 -2.98
N ALA A 719 11.27 8.17 -4.29
CA ALA A 719 10.01 7.78 -4.88
C ALA A 719 9.65 6.30 -4.58
N LEU A 720 10.63 5.38 -4.62
CA LEU A 720 10.43 3.96 -4.30
C LEU A 720 9.96 3.75 -2.85
N CYS A 721 10.51 4.52 -1.91
CA CYS A 721 10.22 4.43 -0.48
C CYS A 721 9.53 5.70 0.04
N SER A 722 8.49 6.18 -0.65
CA SER A 722 7.67 7.30 -0.16
C SER A 722 6.75 6.82 0.97
N LEU A 723 7.11 7.14 2.21
CA LEU A 723 6.43 6.63 3.41
C LEU A 723 5.13 7.40 3.74
N GLY A 724 4.86 8.52 3.06
CA GLY A 724 3.58 9.23 3.12
C GLY A 724 2.50 8.60 2.23
N GLY A 725 1.33 8.29 2.82
CA GLY A 725 0.13 7.88 2.09
C GLY A 725 0.14 6.47 1.50
N GLU A 726 1.00 5.57 2.02
CA GLU A 726 1.15 4.16 1.67
C GLU A 726 1.12 3.85 0.15
N LYS A 727 2.18 4.24 -0.56
CA LYS A 727 2.40 3.97 -2.01
C LYS A 727 3.25 2.71 -2.29
N TYR A 728 3.02 1.61 -1.58
CA TYR A 728 3.76 0.33 -1.74
C TYR A 728 5.30 0.47 -1.60
N PRO A 729 5.84 0.74 -0.39
CA PRO A 729 7.27 1.00 -0.20
C PRO A 729 8.15 -0.15 -0.73
N ASP A 730 9.06 0.14 -1.67
CA ASP A 730 9.84 -0.88 -2.36
C ASP A 730 11.26 -1.01 -1.80
N LEU A 731 11.42 -1.85 -0.77
CA LEU A 731 12.70 -2.11 -0.14
C LEU A 731 13.63 -2.94 -1.04
N ASN A 732 13.09 -3.72 -1.99
CA ASN A 732 13.91 -4.51 -2.90
C ASN A 732 14.67 -3.61 -3.87
N HIS A 733 13.99 -2.68 -4.53
CA HIS A 733 14.63 -1.75 -5.44
C HIS A 733 15.41 -0.65 -4.72
N LEU A 734 15.05 -0.30 -3.49
CA LEU A 734 15.88 0.56 -2.66
C LEU A 734 17.26 -0.06 -2.37
N MET A 735 17.31 -1.39 -2.13
CA MET A 735 18.56 -2.14 -2.00
C MET A 735 19.37 -2.20 -3.29
N ALA A 736 18.75 -2.21 -4.48
CA ALA A 736 19.46 -2.13 -5.75
C ALA A 736 20.15 -0.77 -5.91
N ILE A 737 19.45 0.33 -5.59
CA ILE A 737 20.02 1.69 -5.60
C ILE A 737 21.16 1.82 -4.57
N LEU A 738 21.00 1.27 -3.35
CA LEU A 738 22.09 1.20 -2.39
C LEU A 738 23.28 0.39 -2.94
N GLY A 739 23.03 -0.71 -3.65
CA GLY A 739 24.05 -1.52 -4.31
C GLY A 739 24.89 -0.72 -5.31
N VAL A 740 24.27 0.23 -6.04
CA VAL A 740 24.98 1.16 -6.93
C VAL A 740 25.88 2.12 -6.11
N TYR A 741 25.38 2.71 -5.02
CA TYR A 741 26.19 3.65 -4.21
C TYR A 741 27.29 2.98 -3.39
N SER A 742 27.03 1.76 -2.93
CA SER A 742 27.96 0.96 -2.12
C SER A 742 28.96 0.18 -2.98
N ASN A 743 28.81 0.22 -4.31
CA ASN A 743 29.81 -0.31 -5.23
C ASN A 743 31.13 0.43 -5.03
N GLU A 744 32.23 -0.30 -4.99
CA GLU A 744 33.54 0.25 -4.68
C GLU A 744 33.94 1.38 -5.64
N HIS A 745 33.76 1.18 -6.95
CA HIS A 745 34.08 2.18 -7.98
C HIS A 745 33.24 3.47 -7.86
N VAL A 746 32.02 3.40 -7.30
CA VAL A 746 31.18 4.58 -7.06
C VAL A 746 31.53 5.24 -5.73
N SER A 747 31.63 4.47 -4.65
CA SER A 747 31.86 4.98 -3.28
C SER A 747 33.17 5.78 -3.14
N ARG A 748 34.22 5.45 -3.89
CA ARG A 748 35.49 6.22 -3.98
C ARG A 748 35.32 7.63 -4.55
N LEU A 749 34.22 7.93 -5.25
CA LEU A 749 33.96 9.22 -5.92
C LEU A 749 33.61 10.36 -4.95
N THR A 750 34.36 10.52 -3.86
CA THR A 750 34.11 11.48 -2.76
C THR A 750 33.77 12.88 -3.25
N ARG A 751 34.49 13.40 -4.26
CA ARG A 751 34.25 14.72 -4.87
C ARG A 751 32.86 14.89 -5.51
N HIS A 752 32.23 13.79 -5.96
CA HIS A 752 30.86 13.80 -6.47
C HIS A 752 29.84 13.79 -5.31
N PHE A 753 30.08 13.00 -4.26
CA PHE A 753 29.26 13.05 -3.04
C PHE A 753 29.35 14.41 -2.33
N ASP A 754 30.54 15.01 -2.26
CA ASP A 754 30.80 16.38 -1.76
C ASP A 754 30.03 17.46 -2.55
N ALA A 755 29.61 17.17 -3.79
CA ALA A 755 28.92 18.08 -4.69
C ALA A 755 27.39 17.93 -4.71
N LEU A 756 26.83 16.91 -4.04
CA LEU A 756 25.40 16.68 -3.90
C LEU A 756 24.68 17.88 -3.26
N SER A 757 23.39 18.01 -3.59
CA SER A 757 22.44 18.84 -2.85
C SER A 757 22.18 18.31 -1.44
N ASP A 758 21.92 19.22 -0.50
CA ASP A 758 21.65 18.88 0.90
C ASP A 758 20.45 17.92 1.05
N GLU A 759 19.46 18.02 0.16
CA GLU A 759 18.33 17.08 0.06
C GLU A 759 18.81 15.67 -0.33
N SER A 760 19.63 15.53 -1.37
CA SER A 760 20.18 14.24 -1.81
C SER A 760 21.06 13.60 -0.73
N SER A 761 21.87 14.41 -0.02
CA SER A 761 22.69 13.93 1.11
C SER A 761 21.85 13.44 2.28
N LYS A 762 20.73 14.11 2.61
CA LYS A 762 19.79 13.62 3.64
C LYS A 762 19.11 12.32 3.20
N ILE A 763 18.59 12.27 1.97
CA ILE A 763 18.00 11.05 1.39
C ILE A 763 19.01 9.91 1.44
N MET A 764 20.29 10.14 1.08
CA MET A 764 21.35 9.14 1.20
C MET A 764 21.48 8.61 2.64
N SER A 765 21.50 9.49 3.64
CA SER A 765 21.61 9.09 5.05
C SER A 765 20.39 8.29 5.54
N GLU A 766 19.19 8.66 5.10
CA GLU A 766 17.94 7.98 5.45
C GLU A 766 17.85 6.61 4.77
N ILE A 767 18.22 6.49 3.50
CA ILE A 767 18.32 5.22 2.78
C ILE A 767 19.35 4.32 3.47
N SER A 768 20.55 4.81 3.76
CA SER A 768 21.58 4.04 4.47
C SER A 768 21.13 3.58 5.86
N LYS A 769 20.35 4.40 6.60
CA LYS A 769 19.77 4.02 7.90
C LYS A 769 18.73 2.90 7.76
N ILE A 770 17.84 2.97 6.77
CA ILE A 770 16.86 1.89 6.50
C ILE A 770 17.55 0.61 6.03
N THR A 771 18.71 0.71 5.37
CA THR A 771 19.33 -0.40 4.64
C THR A 771 20.62 -0.96 5.27
N ASP A 772 21.07 -0.41 6.40
CA ASP A 772 22.25 -0.89 7.12
C ASP A 772 22.14 -2.39 7.49
N ARG A 773 23.26 -3.09 7.41
CA ARG A 773 23.36 -4.53 7.70
C ARG A 773 23.36 -4.84 9.19
N ARG A 774 23.71 -3.88 10.06
CA ARG A 774 23.79 -4.09 11.53
C ARG A 774 22.51 -3.66 12.23
N ALA A 775 22.11 -2.40 12.10
CA ALA A 775 20.83 -1.90 12.59
C ALA A 775 19.72 -2.16 11.57
N GLY A 776 19.88 -1.62 10.35
CA GLY A 776 18.83 -1.40 9.34
C GLY A 776 17.92 -2.58 8.97
N PHE A 777 18.28 -3.83 9.26
CA PHE A 777 17.31 -4.93 9.19
C PHE A 777 16.16 -4.79 10.20
N ALA A 778 16.39 -4.22 11.39
CA ALA A 778 15.34 -3.85 12.32
C ALA A 778 14.46 -2.74 11.70
N GLU A 779 15.06 -1.70 11.14
CA GLU A 779 14.37 -0.59 10.46
C GLU A 779 13.54 -1.06 9.26
N MET A 780 14.07 -1.92 8.38
CA MET A 780 13.29 -2.56 7.30
C MET A 780 12.11 -3.36 7.85
N THR A 781 12.26 -4.01 9.00
CA THR A 781 11.15 -4.72 9.66
C THR A 781 10.14 -3.74 10.23
N ASN A 782 10.58 -2.61 10.81
CA ASN A 782 9.68 -1.57 11.31
C ASN A 782 8.88 -0.94 10.16
N VAL A 783 9.53 -0.61 9.03
CA VAL A 783 8.87 -0.15 7.79
C VAL A 783 7.87 -1.20 7.30
N ALA A 784 8.23 -2.48 7.24
CA ALA A 784 7.31 -3.53 6.79
C ALA A 784 6.17 -3.85 7.79
N ASN A 785 6.36 -3.55 9.08
CA ASN A 785 5.32 -3.69 10.11
C ASN A 785 4.35 -2.51 10.09
N GLU A 786 4.82 -1.30 9.76
CA GLU A 786 4.01 -0.09 9.66
C GLU A 786 3.25 -0.02 8.32
N TYR A 787 3.93 -0.35 7.21
CA TYR A 787 3.38 -0.35 5.85
C TYR A 787 3.16 -1.78 5.36
N LYS A 788 1.91 -2.21 5.40
CA LYS A 788 1.44 -3.56 5.07
C LYS A 788 1.67 -3.92 3.59
N THR A 789 1.75 -2.92 2.74
CA THR A 789 1.99 -3.03 1.29
C THR A 789 3.46 -3.03 0.88
N THR A 790 4.39 -3.08 1.85
CA THR A 790 5.85 -3.07 1.60
C THR A 790 6.28 -4.23 0.69
N LEU A 791 7.02 -3.91 -0.38
CA LEU A 791 7.67 -4.89 -1.25
C LEU A 791 9.02 -5.26 -0.61
N PHE A 792 9.06 -6.42 0.05
CA PHE A 792 10.20 -6.89 0.83
C PHE A 792 11.46 -7.08 -0.03
N PHE A 793 12.64 -6.84 0.57
CA PHE A 793 13.91 -7.20 -0.04
C PHE A 793 14.11 -8.73 -0.07
N LEU A 794 14.16 -9.30 -1.28
CA LEU A 794 14.17 -10.74 -1.51
C LEU A 794 15.41 -11.42 -0.89
N GLY A 795 16.58 -10.79 -0.99
CA GLY A 795 17.82 -11.31 -0.42
C GLY A 795 17.70 -11.59 1.09
N ARG A 796 17.01 -10.72 1.84
CA ARG A 796 16.78 -10.92 3.28
C ARG A 796 15.82 -12.09 3.56
N ILE A 797 14.77 -12.24 2.77
CA ILE A 797 13.85 -13.39 2.87
C ILE A 797 14.65 -14.68 2.66
N MET A 798 15.44 -14.74 1.59
CA MET A 798 16.29 -15.89 1.29
C MET A 798 17.29 -16.20 2.40
N THR A 799 17.99 -15.18 2.95
CA THR A 799 18.89 -15.38 4.10
C THR A 799 18.18 -15.98 5.32
N ARG A 800 16.96 -15.51 5.66
CA ARG A 800 16.21 -16.07 6.79
C ARG A 800 15.70 -17.48 6.53
N LEU A 801 15.29 -17.79 5.30
CA LEU A 801 14.88 -19.14 4.91
C LEU A 801 16.07 -20.12 4.92
N SER A 802 17.23 -19.73 4.38
CA SER A 802 18.45 -20.54 4.46
C SER A 802 18.86 -20.81 5.90
N ALA A 803 18.91 -19.78 6.76
CA ALA A 803 19.21 -19.94 8.18
C ALA A 803 18.21 -20.88 8.89
N SER A 804 16.93 -20.86 8.52
CA SER A 804 15.94 -21.81 9.08
C SER A 804 16.18 -23.27 8.66
N LYS A 805 16.77 -23.51 7.48
CA LYS A 805 17.13 -24.86 7.00
C LYS A 805 18.42 -25.42 7.61
N GLU A 806 19.26 -24.58 8.21
CA GLU A 806 20.59 -24.96 8.73
C GLU A 806 20.57 -25.42 10.20
N VAL A 807 19.41 -25.31 10.87
CA VAL A 807 19.13 -25.85 12.21
C VAL A 807 19.37 -27.38 12.22
N PRO A 808 20.02 -27.95 13.25
CA PRO A 808 21.24 -28.72 13.02
C PRO A 808 21.10 -30.11 12.38
N LYS A 809 22.10 -30.42 11.54
CA LYS A 809 22.31 -31.68 10.81
C LYS A 809 22.78 -32.84 11.71
N GLU A 810 22.07 -33.13 12.81
CA GLU A 810 22.38 -34.32 13.65
C GLU A 810 21.87 -35.64 13.04
N THR A 811 21.12 -35.59 11.93
CA THR A 811 20.69 -36.79 11.18
C THR A 811 21.00 -36.69 9.69
N GLU A 812 21.82 -37.62 9.19
CA GLU A 812 22.12 -38.02 7.79
C GLU A 812 21.93 -37.00 6.65
N PRO A 813 22.99 -36.67 5.88
CA PRO A 813 22.99 -35.57 4.91
C PRO A 813 22.03 -35.71 3.71
N ASP A 814 21.55 -36.91 3.39
CA ASP A 814 20.68 -37.17 2.22
C ASP A 814 19.17 -37.16 2.56
N SER A 815 18.80 -36.80 3.79
CA SER A 815 17.39 -36.74 4.20
C SER A 815 16.73 -35.43 3.74
N VAL A 816 15.87 -35.51 2.70
CA VAL A 816 15.04 -34.39 2.21
C VAL A 816 14.15 -33.76 3.31
N PHE A 817 13.93 -34.46 4.41
CA PHE A 817 13.16 -34.00 5.57
C PHE A 817 14.08 -33.86 6.79
N PRO A 818 14.29 -32.65 7.35
CA PRO A 818 15.31 -32.40 8.38
C PRO A 818 15.03 -33.06 9.75
N HIS A 819 13.81 -33.57 9.97
CA HIS A 819 13.42 -34.19 11.24
C HIS A 819 12.72 -35.54 10.99
N LYS A 820 13.38 -36.65 11.34
CA LYS A 820 12.78 -38.00 11.26
C LYS A 820 11.91 -38.26 12.50
N GLY A 821 10.59 -38.33 12.33
CA GLY A 821 9.66 -38.88 13.32
C GLY A 821 9.38 -38.02 14.57
N ASP A 822 9.45 -36.69 14.46
CA ASP A 822 9.00 -35.77 15.52
C ASP A 822 8.22 -34.61 14.90
N GLY A 823 6.89 -34.70 14.99
CA GLY A 823 5.97 -33.68 14.48
C GLY A 823 6.07 -32.35 15.22
N ASN A 824 6.66 -32.28 16.43
CA ASN A 824 6.89 -31.01 17.11
C ASN A 824 8.02 -30.24 16.44
N LYS A 825 9.17 -30.89 16.17
CA LYS A 825 10.29 -30.27 15.46
C LYS A 825 9.88 -29.79 14.06
N LEU A 826 9.03 -30.56 13.37
CA LEU A 826 8.43 -30.11 12.11
C LEU A 826 7.57 -28.84 12.30
N LEU A 827 6.74 -28.76 13.33
CA LEU A 827 5.95 -27.56 13.61
C LEU A 827 6.80 -26.36 14.06
N GLU A 828 7.87 -26.56 14.82
CA GLU A 828 8.81 -25.50 15.21
C GLU A 828 9.52 -24.92 13.97
N HIS A 829 10.00 -25.79 13.07
CA HIS A 829 10.55 -25.41 11.77
C HIS A 829 9.52 -24.64 10.92
N CYS A 830 8.30 -25.16 10.80
CA CYS A 830 7.19 -24.49 10.11
C CYS A 830 6.81 -23.15 10.74
N GLU A 831 6.93 -22.98 12.06
CA GLU A 831 6.68 -21.70 12.72
C GLU A 831 7.72 -20.65 12.33
N VAL A 832 9.01 -21.02 12.29
CA VAL A 832 10.10 -20.14 11.88
C VAL A 832 9.96 -19.73 10.41
N ILE A 833 9.72 -20.69 9.51
CA ILE A 833 9.45 -20.43 8.08
C ILE A 833 8.18 -19.56 7.94
N GLY A 834 7.13 -19.90 8.67
CA GLY A 834 5.85 -19.20 8.67
C GLY A 834 5.97 -17.73 9.03
N LYS A 835 6.74 -17.41 10.08
CA LYS A 835 7.05 -16.02 10.48
C LYS A 835 7.80 -15.23 9.40
N VAL A 836 8.45 -15.90 8.43
CA VAL A 836 9.13 -15.26 7.28
C VAL A 836 8.21 -15.14 6.06
N LEU A 837 7.37 -16.14 5.78
CA LEU A 837 6.52 -16.18 4.59
C LEU A 837 5.12 -15.57 4.78
N LEU A 838 4.58 -15.52 5.99
CA LEU A 838 3.26 -14.96 6.29
C LEU A 838 3.12 -13.47 5.88
N PRO A 839 4.13 -12.60 6.05
CA PRO A 839 4.08 -11.24 5.50
C PRO A 839 3.94 -11.19 3.97
N ILE A 840 4.52 -12.16 3.25
CA ILE A 840 4.42 -12.28 1.78
C ILE A 840 3.02 -12.73 1.38
N LEU A 841 2.40 -13.66 2.12
CA LEU A 841 0.98 -14.00 1.92
C LEU A 841 0.06 -12.81 2.18
N LYS A 842 0.28 -12.04 3.25
CA LYS A 842 -0.47 -10.80 3.54
C LYS A 842 -0.30 -9.79 2.40
N LEU A 843 0.92 -9.61 1.90
CA LEU A 843 1.20 -8.75 0.74
C LEU A 843 0.46 -9.22 -0.51
N LYS A 844 0.49 -10.52 -0.85
CA LYS A 844 -0.22 -11.10 -2.02
C LYS A 844 -1.70 -10.71 -2.07
N LEU A 845 -2.38 -10.76 -0.94
CA LEU A 845 -3.79 -10.36 -0.83
C LEU A 845 -3.98 -8.85 -1.05
N LEU A 846 -3.12 -8.01 -0.46
CA LEU A 846 -3.17 -6.55 -0.58
C LEU A 846 -2.84 -6.05 -1.99
N VAL A 847 -1.91 -6.70 -2.70
CA VAL A 847 -1.52 -6.31 -4.06
C VAL A 847 -2.37 -6.96 -5.15
N ARG A 848 -3.38 -7.79 -4.81
CA ARG A 848 -4.14 -8.60 -5.78
C ARG A 848 -4.62 -7.80 -7.01
N PHE A 849 -5.21 -6.62 -6.76
CA PHE A 849 -5.72 -5.70 -7.79
C PHE A 849 -4.76 -4.54 -8.12
N TYR A 850 -3.49 -4.63 -7.71
CA TYR A 850 -2.46 -3.68 -8.13
C TYR A 850 -2.29 -3.71 -9.66
N PRO A 851 -2.28 -2.54 -10.34
CA PRO A 851 -2.22 -2.44 -11.79
C PRO A 851 -0.87 -2.93 -12.35
N GLN A 852 -0.86 -3.91 -13.24
CA GLN A 852 0.37 -4.41 -13.90
C GLN A 852 0.78 -3.62 -15.15
N ILE A 853 0.27 -2.40 -15.32
CA ILE A 853 0.59 -1.54 -16.47
C ILE A 853 2.03 -1.03 -16.34
N SER A 854 2.91 -1.52 -17.21
CA SER A 854 4.23 -0.93 -17.46
C SER A 854 4.07 0.12 -18.58
N GLN A 855 4.51 1.36 -18.36
CA GLN A 855 4.47 2.41 -19.38
C GLN A 855 5.64 2.32 -20.35
N THR A 856 6.70 1.60 -20.00
CA THR A 856 7.94 1.46 -20.77
C THR A 856 8.27 0.00 -21.02
N ASN A 857 9.22 -0.25 -21.94
CA ASN A 857 9.78 -1.58 -22.20
C ASN A 857 10.78 -2.04 -21.11
N PHE A 858 10.62 -1.61 -19.85
CA PHE A 858 11.58 -1.91 -18.76
C PHE A 858 11.86 -3.41 -18.61
N ARG A 859 10.79 -4.23 -18.61
CA ARG A 859 10.89 -5.69 -18.49
C ARG A 859 11.66 -6.31 -19.67
N GLN A 860 11.31 -5.94 -20.90
CA GLN A 860 11.88 -6.53 -22.12
C GLN A 860 13.28 -6.00 -22.46
N SER A 861 13.56 -4.71 -22.24
CA SER A 861 14.81 -4.08 -22.69
C SER A 861 15.92 -4.05 -21.64
N ILE A 862 15.58 -3.97 -20.35
CA ILE A 862 16.57 -3.90 -19.27
C ILE A 862 16.70 -5.26 -18.61
N LEU A 863 15.60 -5.84 -18.13
CA LEU A 863 15.67 -7.04 -17.28
C LEU A 863 15.99 -8.33 -18.07
N ALA A 864 15.68 -8.38 -19.36
CA ALA A 864 16.08 -9.49 -20.24
C ALA A 864 17.45 -9.31 -20.92
N SER A 865 18.09 -8.14 -20.77
CA SER A 865 19.42 -7.87 -21.34
C SER A 865 20.54 -8.26 -20.36
N SER A 866 21.67 -8.75 -20.87
CA SER A 866 22.91 -8.77 -20.09
C SER A 866 23.59 -7.39 -20.15
N PHE A 867 23.79 -6.77 -18.97
CA PHE A 867 24.69 -5.63 -18.84
C PHE A 867 26.05 -6.11 -18.34
N ASP A 868 26.87 -6.54 -19.28
CA ASP A 868 28.29 -6.76 -19.02
C ASP A 868 28.95 -5.41 -18.76
N VAL A 869 29.37 -5.26 -17.51
CA VAL A 869 30.12 -4.11 -17.01
C VAL A 869 31.57 -4.58 -16.90
N ASP A 870 32.44 -4.01 -17.75
CA ASP A 870 33.87 -4.25 -17.64
C ASP A 870 34.39 -3.63 -16.34
N ALA A 871 34.58 -4.48 -15.32
CA ALA A 871 35.04 -4.08 -14.00
C ALA A 871 36.45 -3.46 -14.04
N ALA A 872 37.31 -3.86 -14.98
CA ALA A 872 38.64 -3.27 -15.12
C ALA A 872 38.55 -1.84 -15.70
N ALA A 873 37.72 -1.64 -16.73
CA ALA A 873 37.47 -0.31 -17.29
C ALA A 873 36.75 0.62 -16.28
N LEU A 874 35.85 0.10 -15.44
CA LEU A 874 35.25 0.86 -14.35
C LEU A 874 36.26 1.25 -13.28
N ASP A 875 37.16 0.34 -12.90
CA ASP A 875 38.16 0.61 -11.87
C ASP A 875 39.20 1.63 -12.35
N GLU A 876 39.67 1.50 -13.60
CA GLU A 876 40.56 2.49 -14.24
C GLU A 876 39.92 3.88 -14.28
N LEU A 877 38.65 3.98 -14.72
CA LEU A 877 37.93 5.27 -14.78
C LEU A 877 37.63 5.83 -13.39
N SER A 878 37.30 4.98 -12.41
CA SER A 878 37.08 5.39 -11.02
C SER A 878 38.36 5.93 -10.38
N HIS A 879 39.49 5.23 -10.55
CA HIS A 879 40.79 5.70 -10.09
C HIS A 879 41.28 6.95 -10.86
N GLU A 880 41.01 7.09 -12.16
CA GLU A 880 41.30 8.34 -12.89
C GLU A 880 40.51 9.51 -12.27
N LEU A 881 39.24 9.31 -11.91
CA LEU A 881 38.40 10.33 -11.27
C LEU A 881 38.83 10.65 -9.82
N GLU A 882 39.27 9.65 -9.05
CA GLU A 882 39.74 9.79 -7.67
C GLU A 882 41.10 10.50 -7.60
N HIS A 883 42.10 10.04 -8.37
CA HIS A 883 43.45 10.59 -8.33
C HIS A 883 43.55 12.08 -8.70
N LEU A 884 42.57 12.61 -9.44
CA LEU A 884 42.48 14.03 -9.76
C LEU A 884 42.22 14.92 -8.52
N LYS A 885 41.74 14.35 -7.40
CA LYS A 885 41.62 15.03 -6.10
C LYS A 885 42.99 15.25 -5.46
N ASP A 886 43.81 14.21 -5.40
CA ASP A 886 45.06 14.21 -4.60
C ASP A 886 46.29 14.68 -5.37
N LYS A 887 46.34 14.44 -6.69
CA LYS A 887 47.47 14.79 -7.55
C LYS A 887 47.03 15.83 -8.58
N PRO A 888 47.23 17.14 -8.33
CA PRO A 888 46.65 18.17 -9.16
C PRO A 888 47.37 18.30 -10.52
N VAL A 889 46.78 17.71 -11.55
CA VAL A 889 47.33 17.63 -12.92
C VAL A 889 47.59 19.03 -13.47
N THR A 890 48.77 19.21 -14.07
CA THR A 890 49.22 20.51 -14.61
C THR A 890 49.34 20.47 -16.14
N LEU A 891 48.43 21.16 -16.83
CA LEU A 891 48.53 21.36 -18.28
C LEU A 891 49.45 22.54 -18.59
N LYS A 892 50.43 22.34 -19.48
CA LYS A 892 51.29 23.41 -20.00
C LYS A 892 50.67 23.95 -21.28
N ALA A 893 50.37 25.26 -21.33
CA ALA A 893 49.95 25.94 -22.54
C ALA A 893 51.15 26.07 -23.50
N ARG A 894 51.36 25.05 -24.33
CA ARG A 894 52.41 24.93 -25.36
C ARG A 894 51.85 24.17 -26.56
N GLY A 895 52.35 24.45 -27.76
CA GLY A 895 51.91 23.80 -29.00
C GLY A 895 50.64 24.44 -29.59
N SER A 896 49.89 23.67 -30.38
CA SER A 896 48.69 24.18 -31.05
C SER A 896 47.51 24.32 -30.08
N LEU A 897 46.69 25.36 -30.28
CA LEU A 897 45.51 25.60 -29.47
C LEU A 897 44.50 24.44 -29.56
N ILE A 898 44.35 23.80 -30.72
CA ILE A 898 43.48 22.61 -30.89
C ILE A 898 43.95 21.44 -30.01
N SER A 899 45.25 21.14 -29.99
CA SER A 899 45.79 20.06 -29.14
C SER A 899 45.60 20.37 -27.66
N PHE A 900 45.85 21.62 -27.25
CA PHE A 900 45.60 22.07 -25.88
C PHE A 900 44.12 21.99 -25.49
N LEU A 901 43.22 22.42 -26.38
CA LEU A 901 41.77 22.34 -26.17
C LEU A 901 41.29 20.90 -26.04
N ASN A 902 41.76 19.98 -26.90
CA ASN A 902 41.43 18.55 -26.79
C ASN A 902 41.94 17.93 -25.48
N GLN A 903 43.15 18.29 -25.02
CA GLN A 903 43.65 17.87 -23.71
C GLN A 903 42.79 18.41 -22.56
N LEU A 904 42.41 19.69 -22.61
CA LEU A 904 41.53 20.29 -21.61
C LEU A 904 40.14 19.63 -21.62
N ASP A 905 39.58 19.31 -22.80
CA ASP A 905 38.30 18.64 -22.91
C ASP A 905 38.31 17.24 -22.27
N LYS A 906 39.41 16.47 -22.38
CA LYS A 906 39.55 15.18 -21.67
C LYS A 906 39.29 15.36 -20.17
N TYR A 907 39.99 16.29 -19.52
CA TYR A 907 39.82 16.52 -18.07
C TYR A 907 38.45 17.10 -17.72
N LEU A 908 37.89 17.97 -18.57
CA LEU A 908 36.56 18.52 -18.36
C LEU A 908 35.44 17.48 -18.49
N ARG A 909 35.61 16.43 -19.31
CA ARG A 909 34.70 15.26 -19.35
C ARG A 909 34.74 14.46 -18.06
N LEU A 910 35.90 14.39 -17.41
CA LEU A 910 36.10 13.82 -16.07
C LEU A 910 35.69 14.80 -14.96
N SER A 911 34.84 15.78 -15.28
CA SER A 911 34.37 16.82 -14.36
C SER A 911 35.50 17.58 -13.64
N TYR A 912 36.70 17.71 -14.21
CA TYR A 912 37.89 18.27 -13.55
C TYR A 912 38.51 19.45 -14.28
N VAL A 913 38.99 20.45 -13.53
CA VAL A 913 39.72 21.61 -14.07
C VAL A 913 41.21 21.50 -13.71
N PRO A 914 42.10 21.18 -14.67
CA PRO A 914 43.53 21.05 -14.41
C PRO A 914 44.19 22.41 -14.14
N ASN A 915 45.32 22.37 -13.44
CA ASN A 915 46.17 23.55 -13.22
C ASN A 915 46.82 23.97 -14.55
N ILE A 916 46.32 25.01 -15.20
CA ILE A 916 46.92 25.51 -16.44
C ILE A 916 48.12 26.41 -16.10
N LYS A 917 49.28 26.13 -16.72
CA LYS A 917 50.48 26.99 -16.68
C LYS A 917 50.79 27.55 -18.06
N SER A 918 50.86 28.88 -18.17
CA SER A 918 51.34 29.60 -19.36
C SER A 918 52.55 30.46 -18.99
N ALA A 919 53.61 30.42 -19.80
CA ALA A 919 54.89 31.08 -19.53
C ALA A 919 55.41 30.86 -18.07
N GLY A 920 55.22 29.65 -17.53
CA GLY A 920 55.58 29.30 -16.15
C GLY A 920 54.61 29.76 -15.05
N LYS A 921 53.75 30.76 -15.32
CA LYS A 921 52.75 31.27 -14.38
C LYS A 921 51.51 30.37 -14.35
N LYS A 922 51.00 30.07 -13.16
CA LYS A 922 49.73 29.35 -12.95
C LYS A 922 48.57 30.31 -13.21
N ILE A 923 47.68 29.95 -14.14
CA ILE A 923 46.42 30.66 -14.40
C ILE A 923 45.40 30.20 -13.37
N LYS A 924 44.70 31.12 -12.71
CA LYS A 924 43.65 30.77 -11.73
C LYS A 924 42.38 30.33 -12.45
N ILE A 925 41.56 29.48 -11.82
CA ILE A 925 40.32 28.95 -12.41
C ILE A 925 39.42 30.07 -13.01
N PRO A 926 39.18 31.22 -12.34
CA PRO A 926 38.39 32.32 -12.92
C PRO A 926 39.00 32.98 -14.18
N GLU A 927 40.33 32.88 -14.36
CA GLU A 927 41.10 33.50 -15.43
C GLU A 927 41.21 32.61 -16.69
N ILE A 928 40.99 31.28 -16.55
CA ILE A 928 41.11 30.30 -17.64
C ILE A 928 40.27 30.71 -18.86
N ARG A 929 39.05 31.16 -18.64
CA ARG A 929 38.14 31.63 -19.70
C ARG A 929 38.78 32.73 -20.56
N ASP A 930 39.26 33.79 -19.91
CA ASP A 930 39.78 34.96 -20.61
C ASP A 930 41.12 34.67 -21.27
N PHE A 931 41.92 33.77 -20.69
CA PHE A 931 43.10 33.21 -21.32
C PHE A 931 42.78 32.47 -22.62
N LEU A 932 41.79 31.56 -22.63
CA LEU A 932 41.39 30.81 -23.83
C LEU A 932 40.85 31.71 -24.94
N VAL A 933 40.00 32.69 -24.58
CA VAL A 933 39.45 33.65 -25.55
C VAL A 933 40.55 34.54 -26.14
N LYS A 934 41.53 34.97 -25.32
CA LYS A 934 42.70 35.71 -25.81
C LYS A 934 43.53 34.89 -26.80
N TRP A 935 43.87 33.65 -26.44
CA TRP A 935 44.67 32.77 -27.28
C TRP A 935 43.96 32.39 -28.59
N PHE A 936 42.62 32.27 -28.57
CA PHE A 936 41.82 32.13 -29.79
C PHE A 936 41.94 33.35 -30.70
N ASN A 937 41.77 34.56 -30.17
CA ASN A 937 41.88 35.79 -30.96
C ASN A 937 43.29 35.92 -31.59
N GLU A 938 44.34 35.62 -30.81
CA GLU A 938 45.73 35.58 -31.28
C GLU A 938 45.93 34.55 -32.41
N LYS A 939 45.31 33.36 -32.34
CA LYS A 939 45.42 32.37 -33.43
C LYS A 939 44.61 32.75 -34.67
N ILE A 940 43.43 33.37 -34.53
CA ILE A 940 42.70 33.94 -35.67
C ILE A 940 43.51 35.07 -36.32
N GLU A 941 44.20 35.90 -35.55
CA GLU A 941 45.09 36.95 -36.08
C GLU A 941 46.33 36.38 -36.79
N SER A 942 46.89 35.28 -36.30
CA SER A 942 47.89 34.49 -37.05
C SER A 942 47.33 34.00 -38.39
N MET A 943 46.11 33.45 -38.40
CA MET A 943 45.46 32.98 -39.63
C MET A 943 45.13 34.13 -40.60
N GLU A 944 44.72 35.30 -40.10
CA GLU A 944 44.54 36.54 -40.87
C GLU A 944 45.85 36.98 -41.54
N ASN A 945 46.99 36.86 -40.85
CA ASN A 945 48.31 37.20 -41.40
C ASN A 945 48.81 36.13 -42.40
N GLU A 946 48.58 34.84 -42.11
CA GLU A 946 48.91 33.73 -43.01
C GLU A 946 48.16 33.85 -44.36
N LEU A 947 46.91 34.33 -44.33
CA LEU A 947 46.04 34.59 -45.48
C LEU A 947 46.73 35.47 -46.55
N GLY A 948 47.39 36.56 -46.12
CA GLY A 948 48.11 37.48 -46.99
C GLY A 948 49.40 36.91 -47.60
N SER A 949 49.80 35.70 -47.21
CA SER A 949 51.06 35.06 -47.66
C SER A 949 50.87 33.79 -48.49
N LYS A 950 49.72 33.09 -48.37
CA LYS A 950 49.48 31.78 -49.00
C LYS A 950 48.01 31.58 -49.43
N PRO A 951 47.58 32.13 -50.58
CA PRO A 951 46.18 32.07 -51.04
C PRO A 951 45.69 30.64 -51.37
N ALA A 952 46.58 29.69 -51.65
CA ALA A 952 46.22 28.29 -51.92
C ALA A 952 45.63 27.53 -50.71
N SER A 953 45.60 28.13 -49.51
CA SER A 953 45.16 27.48 -48.26
C SER A 953 43.87 28.06 -47.66
N ILE A 954 43.19 29.00 -48.34
CA ILE A 954 42.09 29.78 -47.74
C ILE A 954 40.95 28.89 -47.21
N THR A 955 40.48 27.92 -48.00
CA THR A 955 39.39 27.00 -47.61
C THR A 955 39.73 26.20 -46.35
N GLN A 956 40.98 25.72 -46.24
CA GLN A 956 41.43 24.99 -45.06
C GLN A 956 41.51 25.89 -43.83
N LEU A 957 42.04 27.11 -43.95
CA LEU A 957 42.12 28.07 -42.85
C LEU A 957 40.73 28.45 -42.31
N VAL A 958 39.73 28.57 -43.19
CA VAL A 958 38.34 28.82 -42.81
C VAL A 958 37.75 27.63 -42.04
N GLU A 959 37.98 26.39 -42.50
CA GLU A 959 37.44 25.20 -41.83
C GLU A 959 38.13 24.91 -40.49
N ASP A 960 39.46 25.13 -40.41
CA ASP A 960 40.22 25.09 -39.17
C ASP A 960 39.69 26.13 -38.15
N ALA A 961 39.38 27.36 -38.61
CA ALA A 961 38.83 28.40 -37.76
C ALA A 961 37.40 28.10 -37.26
N LYS A 962 36.52 27.51 -38.09
CA LYS A 962 35.21 27.00 -37.68
C LYS A 962 35.33 25.87 -36.65
N THR A 963 36.21 24.91 -36.91
CA THR A 963 36.48 23.76 -36.03
C THR A 963 36.98 24.25 -34.67
N LEU A 964 37.93 25.17 -34.67
CA LEU A 964 38.48 25.80 -33.48
C LEU A 964 37.42 26.58 -32.70
N HIS A 965 36.56 27.35 -33.37
CA HIS A 965 35.43 28.05 -32.74
C HIS A 965 34.45 27.07 -32.08
N SER A 966 34.04 26.02 -32.80
CA SER A 966 33.10 25.00 -32.30
C SER A 966 33.66 24.32 -31.04
N LEU A 967 34.91 23.86 -31.10
CA LEU A 967 35.60 23.22 -29.99
C LEU A 967 35.75 24.17 -28.78
N LEU A 968 36.14 25.43 -29.00
CA LEU A 968 36.26 26.43 -27.94
C LEU A 968 34.91 26.71 -27.26
N VAL A 969 33.83 26.88 -28.02
CA VAL A 969 32.49 27.14 -27.44
C VAL A 969 32.01 25.95 -26.60
N GLN A 970 32.23 24.71 -27.07
CA GLN A 970 31.92 23.50 -26.29
C GLN A 970 32.73 23.44 -24.98
N ILE A 971 34.04 23.70 -25.04
CA ILE A 971 34.93 23.69 -23.87
C ILE A 971 34.58 24.79 -22.88
N LEU A 972 34.24 26.01 -23.34
CA LEU A 972 33.87 27.11 -22.46
C LEU A 972 32.56 26.85 -21.71
N GLU A 973 31.58 26.20 -22.34
CA GLU A 973 30.33 25.79 -21.66
C GLU A 973 30.55 24.59 -20.73
N ARG A 974 31.38 23.61 -21.11
CA ARG A 974 31.73 22.48 -20.22
C ARG A 974 32.54 22.96 -19.00
N LEU A 975 33.53 23.83 -19.20
CA LEU A 975 34.31 24.49 -18.14
C LEU A 975 33.39 25.24 -17.16
N ARG A 976 32.42 26.01 -17.68
CA ARG A 976 31.40 26.67 -16.87
C ARG A 976 30.62 25.67 -16.00
N LYS A 977 30.07 24.61 -16.59
CA LYS A 977 29.29 23.60 -15.85
C LYS A 977 30.12 22.97 -14.73
N VAL A 978 31.34 22.54 -15.04
CA VAL A 978 32.25 21.92 -14.07
C VAL A 978 32.57 22.89 -12.91
N ILE A 979 32.85 24.17 -13.20
CA ILE A 979 33.11 25.16 -12.16
C ILE A 979 31.87 25.41 -11.28
N LEU A 980 30.69 25.62 -11.89
CA LEU A 980 29.44 25.88 -11.17
C LEU A 980 29.03 24.73 -10.24
N ILE A 981 29.33 23.49 -10.63
CA ILE A 981 28.93 22.29 -9.89
C ILE A 981 29.94 21.97 -8.78
N TYR A 982 31.23 21.86 -9.09
CA TYR A 982 32.21 21.24 -8.21
C TYR A 982 33.14 22.21 -7.46
N TYR A 983 33.17 23.50 -7.83
CA TYR A 983 34.10 24.47 -7.23
C TYR A 983 33.31 25.50 -6.41
N LYS A 984 32.94 25.09 -5.18
CA LYS A 984 32.06 25.82 -4.24
C LYS A 984 32.61 27.16 -3.70
N ASP A 985 33.84 27.54 -4.03
CA ASP A 985 34.55 28.67 -3.39
C ASP A 985 33.80 30.00 -3.63
N SER A 986 33.26 30.58 -2.55
CA SER A 986 32.16 31.58 -2.60
C SER A 986 32.55 32.91 -3.25
N SER A 987 33.85 33.24 -3.21
CA SER A 987 34.47 34.36 -3.91
C SER A 987 34.45 34.19 -5.44
N SER A 988 34.63 32.96 -5.94
CA SER A 988 34.64 32.65 -7.38
C SER A 988 33.25 32.51 -8.00
N VAL A 989 32.29 31.90 -7.30
CA VAL A 989 30.93 31.70 -7.85
C VAL A 989 30.18 33.03 -8.01
N SER A 990 30.31 33.95 -7.04
CA SER A 990 29.72 35.29 -7.11
C SER A 990 30.38 36.19 -8.18
N PHE A 991 31.69 36.04 -8.39
CA PHE A 991 32.44 36.72 -9.45
C PHE A 991 32.04 36.22 -10.85
N LEU A 992 31.91 34.89 -11.01
CA LEU A 992 31.47 34.28 -12.25
C LEU A 992 30.02 34.68 -12.56
N GLY A 993 29.07 34.44 -11.67
CA GLY A 993 27.65 34.75 -11.92
C GLY A 993 27.35 36.20 -12.32
N LYS A 994 28.13 37.17 -11.82
CA LYS A 994 27.94 38.61 -12.14
C LYS A 994 28.70 39.12 -13.37
N ARG A 995 29.83 38.52 -13.77
CA ARG A 995 30.65 38.97 -14.92
C ARG A 995 30.66 38.02 -16.11
N TYR A 996 30.12 36.81 -15.97
CA TYR A 996 30.08 35.81 -17.03
C TYR A 996 28.66 35.72 -17.60
N ASN A 997 28.43 36.43 -18.71
CA ASN A 997 27.37 36.07 -19.63
C ASN A 997 27.99 35.25 -20.79
N PRO A 998 27.77 33.91 -20.84
CA PRO A 998 28.32 33.08 -21.90
C PRO A 998 27.85 33.53 -23.27
N ILE A 999 26.60 33.99 -23.39
CA ILE A 999 26.02 34.48 -24.64
C ILE A 999 26.86 35.65 -25.17
N VAL A 1000 27.29 36.58 -24.31
CA VAL A 1000 28.12 37.73 -24.71
C VAL A 1000 29.53 37.29 -25.15
N GLN A 1001 30.13 36.29 -24.51
CA GLN A 1001 31.46 35.82 -24.90
C GLN A 1001 31.43 34.96 -26.16
N THR A 1002 30.50 34.00 -26.27
CA THR A 1002 30.25 33.25 -27.50
C THR A 1002 29.92 34.18 -28.67
N TYR A 1003 29.15 35.26 -28.44
CA TYR A 1003 28.90 36.29 -29.44
C TYR A 1003 30.17 37.05 -29.85
N LYS A 1004 31.07 37.39 -28.92
CA LYS A 1004 32.38 38.01 -29.25
C LYS A 1004 33.27 37.09 -30.07
N ILE A 1005 33.37 35.80 -29.71
CA ILE A 1005 34.17 34.79 -30.43
C ILE A 1005 33.57 34.61 -31.84
N LYS A 1006 32.25 34.46 -31.94
CA LYS A 1006 31.53 34.39 -33.23
C LYS A 1006 31.77 35.63 -34.08
N ASN A 1007 31.63 36.85 -33.54
CA ASN A 1007 31.91 38.09 -34.28
C ASN A 1007 33.37 38.25 -34.72
N LYS A 1008 34.34 37.55 -34.12
CA LYS A 1008 35.73 37.50 -34.59
C LYS A 1008 35.87 36.48 -35.74
N LEU A 1009 35.24 35.31 -35.63
CA LEU A 1009 35.16 34.33 -36.72
C LEU A 1009 34.42 34.89 -37.95
N ASP A 1010 33.25 35.49 -37.78
CA ASP A 1010 32.44 36.04 -38.88
C ASP A 1010 33.20 37.15 -39.64
N ARG A 1011 33.99 37.97 -38.93
CA ARG A 1011 34.90 38.96 -39.54
C ARG A 1011 36.08 38.32 -40.26
N PHE A 1012 36.65 37.24 -39.72
CA PHE A 1012 37.69 36.48 -40.42
C PHE A 1012 37.13 35.88 -41.72
N ILE A 1013 35.97 35.24 -41.67
CA ILE A 1013 35.29 34.67 -42.85
C ILE A 1013 34.97 35.76 -43.88
N ALA A 1014 34.49 36.93 -43.45
CA ALA A 1014 34.27 38.07 -44.36
C ALA A 1014 35.55 38.47 -45.09
N LYS A 1015 36.65 38.70 -44.36
CA LYS A 1015 37.97 38.95 -44.96
C LYS A 1015 38.40 37.86 -45.94
N THR A 1016 38.22 36.57 -45.60
CA THR A 1016 38.61 35.49 -46.52
C THR A 1016 37.85 35.50 -47.85
N ARG A 1017 36.63 36.06 -47.90
CA ARG A 1017 35.89 36.24 -49.16
C ARG A 1017 36.46 37.40 -49.98
N GLU A 1018 36.82 38.51 -49.35
CA GLU A 1018 37.48 39.66 -50.01
C GLU A 1018 38.79 39.23 -50.73
N TYR A 1019 39.50 38.23 -50.20
CA TYR A 1019 40.69 37.64 -50.83
C TYR A 1019 40.40 36.60 -51.93
N LEU A 1020 39.19 36.02 -51.97
CA LEU A 1020 38.77 35.08 -53.02
C LEU A 1020 38.09 35.79 -54.20
N GLU A 1021 37.54 36.98 -53.99
CA GLU A 1021 36.82 37.79 -54.99
C GLU A 1021 37.44 39.21 -55.15
N PRO A 1022 38.77 39.36 -55.39
CA PRO A 1022 39.43 40.67 -55.37
C PRO A 1022 38.92 41.64 -56.46
N ASP A 1023 38.44 41.12 -57.60
CA ASP A 1023 38.04 41.94 -58.75
C ASP A 1023 36.65 42.58 -58.61
N ALA A 1024 35.83 42.13 -57.65
CA ALA A 1024 34.44 42.59 -57.49
C ALA A 1024 34.31 44.03 -56.94
N ILE A 1025 35.38 44.63 -56.44
CA ILE A 1025 35.36 45.92 -55.71
C ILE A 1025 35.88 47.09 -56.58
N SER A 1026 36.44 46.83 -57.78
CA SER A 1026 37.06 47.87 -58.62
C SER A 1026 36.10 48.71 -59.49
N SER A 1027 34.81 48.37 -59.56
CA SER A 1027 33.80 49.08 -60.38
C SER A 1027 32.80 49.88 -59.54
N GLY A 1028 33.31 50.86 -58.78
CA GLY A 1028 32.47 51.83 -58.08
C GLY A 1028 31.78 52.83 -59.02
N SER A 1029 30.46 52.75 -59.14
CA SER A 1029 29.61 53.78 -59.75
C SER A 1029 28.31 53.93 -58.96
N SER A 1030 28.00 55.16 -58.56
CA SER A 1030 26.89 55.49 -57.66
C SER A 1030 25.56 55.68 -58.38
N VAL A 1031 24.54 54.87 -58.04
CA VAL A 1031 23.12 55.22 -58.30
C VAL A 1031 22.26 54.83 -57.10
N SER A 1032 21.40 55.76 -56.69
CA SER A 1032 20.42 55.58 -55.61
C SER A 1032 19.16 54.83 -56.06
N GLY A 1033 18.57 54.03 -55.18
CA GLY A 1033 17.11 53.88 -55.13
C GLY A 1033 16.50 52.47 -55.25
N SER A 1034 15.63 52.16 -54.27
CA SER A 1034 14.30 51.56 -54.46
C SER A 1034 14.13 50.18 -55.15
N ALA A 1035 13.89 49.18 -54.30
CA ALA A 1035 12.82 48.18 -54.39
C ALA A 1035 12.83 47.05 -55.47
N LEU A 1036 11.98 46.05 -55.18
CA LEU A 1036 11.36 45.03 -56.06
C LEU A 1036 12.08 43.69 -56.37
N THR A 1037 11.39 42.62 -55.92
CA THR A 1037 11.13 41.29 -56.54
C THR A 1037 12.21 40.22 -56.76
N ARG A 1038 12.01 39.14 -55.98
CA ARG A 1038 12.07 37.69 -56.29
C ARG A 1038 11.98 37.19 -57.75
N ASN A 1039 12.50 35.95 -57.92
CA ASN A 1039 12.27 34.93 -58.98
C ASN A 1039 13.08 35.12 -60.29
N LEU A 1040 13.54 34.09 -61.04
CA LEU A 1040 13.65 32.61 -60.88
C LEU A 1040 14.51 32.02 -62.06
N VAL A 1041 14.97 30.75 -61.97
CA VAL A 1041 15.56 29.88 -63.06
C VAL A 1041 16.95 30.30 -63.61
N GLY A 1042 17.89 29.42 -63.98
CA GLY A 1042 18.02 27.94 -63.90
C GLY A 1042 19.18 27.37 -64.75
N GLU A 1043 19.33 26.03 -64.79
CA GLU A 1043 20.21 25.19 -65.66
C GLU A 1043 21.74 25.25 -65.38
N GLU A 1044 22.57 24.20 -65.53
CA GLU A 1044 22.44 22.78 -65.95
C GLU A 1044 23.64 21.98 -65.31
N THR A 1045 23.67 20.65 -65.05
CA THR A 1045 23.73 19.49 -65.98
C THR A 1045 23.73 18.11 -65.24
N VAL A 1046 23.13 17.06 -65.84
CA VAL A 1046 23.55 15.60 -65.84
C VAL A 1046 23.44 14.79 -64.50
N SER A 1047 22.86 13.58 -64.39
CA SER A 1047 22.16 12.65 -65.32
C SER A 1047 21.34 11.55 -64.59
N ASN A 1048 20.22 11.10 -65.22
CA ASN A 1048 19.61 9.74 -65.35
C ASN A 1048 19.64 8.71 -64.18
N THR A 1049 18.66 7.83 -63.92
CA THR A 1049 17.64 7.16 -64.79
C THR A 1049 16.28 6.85 -64.09
N ASP A 1050 15.24 6.62 -64.91
CA ASP A 1050 14.06 5.73 -64.75
C ASP A 1050 12.95 5.95 -63.69
N SER A 1051 11.94 6.75 -64.07
CA SER A 1051 10.58 6.32 -64.52
C SER A 1051 9.74 5.24 -63.78
N PRO A 1052 8.38 5.28 -63.90
CA PRO A 1052 7.47 6.45 -63.93
C PRO A 1052 6.07 6.22 -63.29
N ARG A 1053 5.18 7.25 -63.34
CA ARG A 1053 3.69 7.19 -63.21
C ARG A 1053 3.10 6.81 -61.83
N GLU A 1054 1.89 7.19 -61.41
CA GLU A 1054 0.85 8.20 -61.74
C GLU A 1054 -0.14 8.23 -60.51
N ASN A 1055 -1.07 9.17 -60.26
CA ASN A 1055 -1.52 10.38 -60.98
C ASN A 1055 -2.07 11.46 -60.00
N THR A 1056 -2.73 12.49 -60.56
CA THR A 1056 -3.73 13.45 -60.00
C THR A 1056 -4.67 12.91 -58.92
N GLY A 1057 -5.24 13.65 -57.95
CA GLY A 1057 -5.69 15.05 -57.79
C GLY A 1057 -6.64 15.08 -56.55
N SER A 1058 -7.23 16.18 -56.06
CA SER A 1058 -7.47 17.51 -56.61
C SER A 1058 -7.60 18.60 -55.51
N GLU A 1059 -7.12 19.80 -55.84
CA GLU A 1059 -7.77 21.12 -55.70
C GLU A 1059 -8.23 21.75 -54.35
N THR A 1060 -7.47 22.78 -53.95
CA THR A 1060 -7.94 24.14 -53.55
C THR A 1060 -8.75 24.31 -52.23
N GLN A 1061 -8.88 25.48 -51.58
CA GLN A 1061 -8.62 26.86 -52.02
C GLN A 1061 -8.26 27.84 -50.86
N ARG A 1062 -7.33 28.76 -51.15
CA ARG A 1062 -7.08 30.12 -50.60
C ARG A 1062 -7.64 30.57 -49.23
N ALA A 1063 -6.71 30.71 -48.27
CA ALA A 1063 -6.30 31.96 -47.61
C ALA A 1063 -7.27 33.15 -47.40
N SER A 1064 -7.31 33.68 -46.16
CA SER A 1064 -7.58 35.09 -45.86
C SER A 1064 -6.84 35.58 -44.60
N ARG A 1065 -6.32 36.82 -44.64
CA ARG A 1065 -5.70 37.54 -43.49
C ARG A 1065 -6.73 38.51 -42.89
N ARG A 1066 -6.62 38.83 -41.59
CA ARG A 1066 -6.57 40.25 -41.11
C ARG A 1066 -6.13 40.43 -39.66
N ASN A 1067 -5.76 41.68 -39.37
CA ASN A 1067 -5.10 42.18 -38.15
C ASN A 1067 -6.07 42.58 -37.03
N SER A 1068 -5.47 43.04 -35.92
CA SER A 1068 -6.00 43.82 -34.77
C SER A 1068 -6.49 42.98 -33.58
N GLY A 1069 -6.34 43.46 -32.33
CA GLY A 1069 -5.76 44.73 -31.90
C GLY A 1069 -5.45 44.78 -30.39
N PHE A 1070 -4.85 45.89 -29.94
CA PHE A 1070 -4.59 46.18 -28.53
C PHE A 1070 -5.88 46.17 -27.69
N PHE A 1071 -5.84 45.62 -26.48
CA PHE A 1071 -6.39 46.30 -25.30
C PHE A 1071 -5.62 45.92 -24.02
N ARG A 1072 -5.45 46.90 -23.13
CA ARG A 1072 -4.69 46.81 -21.89
C ARG A 1072 -5.54 47.37 -20.75
N MET A 1073 -6.20 46.51 -19.98
CA MET A 1073 -6.93 46.97 -18.78
C MET A 1073 -6.06 46.84 -17.53
N ARG A 1074 -5.85 47.97 -16.87
CA ARG A 1074 -5.58 48.05 -15.42
C ARG A 1074 -6.91 48.41 -14.76
N LEU A 1075 -7.24 47.78 -13.65
CA LEU A 1075 -8.16 48.34 -12.66
C LEU A 1075 -7.45 48.49 -11.32
N LYS A 1076 -7.78 49.56 -10.62
CA LYS A 1076 -7.22 49.96 -9.32
C LYS A 1076 -8.24 49.65 -8.23
N LYS A 1077 -7.74 49.11 -7.11
CA LYS A 1077 -7.91 49.61 -5.74
C LYS A 1077 -9.29 50.17 -5.34
N GLU A 1078 -9.92 49.52 -4.38
CA GLU A 1078 -10.73 50.16 -3.35
C GLU A 1078 -10.33 49.64 -1.96
N SER A 1079 -10.61 50.42 -0.91
CA SER A 1079 -9.99 50.28 0.41
C SER A 1079 -10.73 51.08 1.49
N THR A 1080 -11.19 50.42 2.56
CA THR A 1080 -11.77 50.98 3.80
C THR A 1080 -12.03 49.82 4.79
N ILE A 1081 -12.00 49.90 6.13
CA ILE A 1081 -11.67 50.94 7.12
C ILE A 1081 -11.33 50.23 8.47
N LEU A 1082 -10.55 50.86 9.36
CA LEU A 1082 -10.29 50.42 10.76
C LEU A 1082 -11.29 51.04 11.75
N PRO A 1083 -11.43 50.47 12.96
CA PRO A 1083 -11.12 51.31 14.14
C PRO A 1083 -10.41 50.58 15.31
N PRO A 1084 -9.56 51.29 16.07
CA PRO A 1084 -9.17 51.02 17.47
C PRO A 1084 -9.73 52.14 18.42
N PRO A 1085 -9.32 52.27 19.71
CA PRO A 1085 -9.01 51.29 20.79
C PRO A 1085 -9.82 51.60 22.10
N GLU A 1086 -9.60 50.84 23.20
CA GLU A 1086 -9.57 51.26 24.64
C GLU A 1086 -9.42 49.98 25.52
N TYR A 1087 -8.33 49.79 26.29
CA TYR A 1087 -8.01 50.24 27.67
C TYR A 1087 -8.83 49.59 28.81
N GLY A 1088 -8.14 49.00 29.80
CA GLY A 1088 -8.71 48.44 31.03
C GLY A 1088 -7.74 47.52 31.79
N ASP A 1089 -7.14 48.02 32.89
CA ASP A 1089 -6.12 47.34 33.70
C ASP A 1089 -6.68 46.38 34.78
N SER A 1090 -5.86 45.36 35.15
CA SER A 1090 -5.61 44.76 36.50
C SER A 1090 -5.17 43.29 36.34
N ALA A 1091 -3.96 42.83 36.73
CA ALA A 1091 -3.42 42.69 38.10
C ALA A 1091 -4.35 41.84 39.00
N ASP A 1092 -4.01 40.68 39.57
CA ASP A 1092 -2.79 39.83 39.60
C ASP A 1092 -3.26 38.34 39.75
N THR A 1093 -2.47 37.25 39.85
CA THR A 1093 -1.10 37.03 40.36
C THR A 1093 -0.46 35.74 39.80
N LEU A 1094 0.80 35.49 40.16
CA LEU A 1094 1.59 34.23 40.12
C LEU A 1094 0.80 32.98 40.62
N VAL A 1095 1.06 31.73 40.18
CA VAL A 1095 2.27 30.90 40.41
C VAL A 1095 2.32 29.70 39.42
N PHE A 1096 3.53 29.14 39.24
CA PHE A 1096 3.91 27.84 38.61
C PHE A 1096 2.92 26.67 38.86
N GLU A 1097 2.88 25.57 38.08
CA GLU A 1097 4.02 24.75 37.60
C GLU A 1097 3.60 23.72 36.51
N GLN A 1098 4.51 23.38 35.58
CA GLN A 1098 4.44 22.30 34.54
C GLN A 1098 3.31 22.41 33.48
N SER A 1099 3.55 22.11 32.19
CA SER A 1099 4.64 21.35 31.54
C SER A 1099 5.54 22.19 30.62
#